data_AF-A0AAW1AYT0-F1
#
_entry.id   AF-A0AAW1AYT0-F1
#
_cell.length_a   1.000
_cell.length_b   1.000
_cell.length_c   1.000
_cell.angle_alpha   90.00
_cell.angle_beta   90.00
_cell.angle_gamma   90.00
#
_symmetry.space_group_name_H-M   'P 1'
#
loop_
_entity.id
_entity.type
_entity.pdbx_description
1 polymer ?
#
loop_
_entity_poly.entity_id
_entity_poly.type
_entity_poly.pdbx_seq_one_letter_code
_entity_poly.pdbx_strand_id
1 'polypeptide(L)'
;MTKLGFLRLSYEKQDTLLKLLILSMAAILSFSTRLFSVLRFESVIHEFDPYFNYRTTRFLAEEGFYKFHNWFDDRAWYPLGRIIGGTIYPGLMITSAAIYHILHFFHITIDIRNVCVFLAPLFSSFTTIVTYHLTKELKDAGAGLLAAAMIAVVPGYISRSVAGSYDNEGIAIFCMLLTYYMWIKAVKTGSIYWAAICALAYFYMVSSWGGYVFLINLIPLHVLVLMLTGRFSHRIYVAYCTVYCLGTILSMQISFVGFQPVLSSEHMAALGVFGLCQIHAFVDYLRSKLNPQQFEILFRSVISLVGFVLLSIGAVLMLTGKISPWTGRFYSLLDPSYAKNNIPIIASVSEHQPTTWSSYYFDLQLLVFMFPVGLYYCFSHLSDARIFIIMYGVTSMYFSAVMVRLMLVLAPVMCILSGIGVSQVLSTYMKNLDISRPDKKSKKQQDSTYPIKNEVASGMILVMAFFLITYTFHSTWVTSEAYSSPSIVLSARGGDGSRIIFDDFREAYYWLRHNTPEDAKVMSWWDYGYQITAMANRTILVDNNTWNNTHISRVGQAMASTEERAYEIMRELDVSYVLVIFGGLTGYSSDDINKFLWMVRIGGSTDTGKHIKEHDYYTPTGEFRVDREGSPVLLNCLMYKMCYYRFGQVYTEAKRPPGYDRVRNAEIGNKDFELDVLEEAYTTEHWLVRIYKVKDLDNRGLSRTGKKKLRGSPRASRATTPPTYGPRSPSPSAPAGEGAEPAPESSASPRLLLGARLATRLGGKEAAFSEEQGLADVLVVKMAVPFVEDWDLVQTLGEGAYGEVQLAVNRRTEEAVAVKMVDIKCAVECPEQIRKEICINKMLNHENIVKFYGHRREGTIQYLFLEYCSGGELFDRIEPDIGMPESEAQKFFHQLIAGVVYLHSIGVTHRDIKPENLLLDARDNLKISDFGLATVFKYNGSERLLNKICGTLPYLAPEVLKKKEFHAEPVDVWSCGIVLTAMLAGELPWDQPADTCQEYCDWKERKTYLSPWKKIDSLPLALLLKLLNENPSSRLTIADIKKDRWYTKPLRKGIKRSRVSSGGPSDSPGGFSKHIRSDMDFSPVKDAHSEEKKICSKSQPEPRTGLSLWDSSPGNIEKLVQGISFSQPTRPEHMLLNSQLLGTPGSSQNPWQRLVKRMTRFFLKLDADQSYQILKEVCEKMGYIWRTGCRNQVTISTMDRRNNKLIFKANLAEMDEKILVDFRLSKGDGLEFKRHFLKIKEKLNDVVSPQKLWLPVT
;
A
#
# COMPACT_ATOMS: atom_id res chain seq x y z
N MET A 1 24.18 48.55 -29.80
CA MET A 1 25.57 48.84 -30.22
C MET A 1 26.03 50.09 -29.51
N THR A 2 27.13 50.02 -28.74
CA THR A 2 27.84 51.18 -28.18
C THR A 2 29.33 50.89 -28.27
N LYS A 3 30.12 51.90 -28.67
CA LYS A 3 31.56 51.76 -28.93
C LYS A 3 32.33 51.79 -27.60
N LEU A 4 32.73 50.63 -27.07
CA LEU A 4 33.96 50.49 -26.28
C LEU A 4 34.92 49.55 -27.02
N GLY A 5 35.71 50.13 -27.92
CA GLY A 5 36.80 49.42 -28.57
C GLY A 5 38.07 49.55 -27.74
N PHE A 6 38.44 48.51 -27.00
CA PHE A 6 39.84 48.29 -26.57
C PHE A 6 40.20 46.81 -26.32
N LEU A 7 39.23 45.93 -26.06
CA LEU A 7 39.44 44.48 -25.94
C LEU A 7 38.37 43.69 -26.72
N ARG A 8 38.72 43.21 -27.92
CA ARG A 8 37.86 42.32 -28.72
C ARG A 8 38.38 40.88 -28.63
N LEU A 9 37.80 40.10 -27.73
CA LEU A 9 38.17 38.70 -27.52
C LEU A 9 37.73 37.82 -28.71
N SER A 10 38.50 36.77 -29.01
CA SER A 10 38.08 35.69 -29.93
C SER A 10 36.87 34.95 -29.37
N TYR A 11 35.99 34.46 -30.25
CA TYR A 11 34.81 33.65 -29.88
C TYR A 11 35.19 32.47 -28.97
N GLU A 12 36.27 31.75 -29.28
CA GLU A 12 36.75 30.64 -28.45
C GLU A 12 37.21 31.09 -27.06
N LYS A 13 37.85 32.25 -26.95
CA LYS A 13 38.24 32.85 -25.66
C LYS A 13 37.00 33.29 -24.86
N GLN A 14 35.98 33.84 -25.52
CA GLN A 14 34.72 34.23 -24.88
C GLN A 14 33.94 33.01 -24.38
N ASP A 15 33.76 32.00 -25.22
CA ASP A 15 33.05 30.75 -24.91
C ASP A 15 33.75 29.95 -23.80
N THR A 16 35.08 29.87 -23.83
CA THR A 16 35.88 29.22 -22.77
C THR A 16 35.79 29.99 -21.45
N LEU A 17 35.93 31.33 -21.48
CA LEU A 17 35.80 32.18 -20.30
C LEU A 17 34.40 32.07 -19.67
N LEU A 18 33.35 32.07 -20.49
CA LEU A 18 31.96 31.98 -20.01
C LEU A 18 31.66 30.60 -19.41
N LYS A 19 32.16 29.52 -20.02
CA LYS A 19 32.07 28.16 -19.46
C LYS A 19 32.79 28.05 -18.12
N LEU A 20 34.02 28.57 -18.02
CA LEU A 20 34.81 28.56 -16.79
C LEU A 20 34.11 29.35 -15.68
N LEU A 21 33.62 30.56 -16.00
CA LEU A 21 32.90 31.42 -15.05
C LEU A 21 31.62 30.74 -14.52
N ILE A 22 30.76 30.22 -15.41
CA ILE A 22 29.50 29.57 -15.01
C ILE A 22 29.78 28.32 -14.16
N LEU A 23 30.76 27.49 -14.53
CA LEU A 23 31.12 26.31 -13.74
C LEU A 23 31.70 26.68 -12.38
N SER A 24 32.56 27.72 -12.30
CA SER A 24 33.07 28.23 -11.03
C SER A 24 31.94 28.77 -10.14
N MET A 25 30.99 29.53 -10.70
CA MET A 25 29.84 30.04 -9.96
C MET A 25 28.93 28.90 -9.48
N ALA A 26 28.65 27.90 -10.31
CA ALA A 26 27.84 26.74 -9.92
C ALA A 26 28.52 25.88 -8.84
N ALA A 27 29.85 25.70 -8.93
CA ALA A 27 30.65 24.99 -7.94
C ALA A 27 30.67 25.70 -6.57
N ILE A 28 30.84 27.03 -6.56
CA ILE A 28 30.78 27.87 -5.35
C ILE A 28 29.36 27.88 -4.76
N LEU A 29 28.33 28.03 -5.60
CA LEU A 29 26.93 28.00 -5.18
C LEU A 29 26.56 26.64 -4.54
N SER A 30 26.99 25.53 -5.17
CA SER A 30 26.80 24.16 -4.67
C SER A 30 27.38 23.96 -3.27
N PHE A 31 28.56 24.54 -3.00
CA PHE A 31 29.17 24.52 -1.67
C PHE A 31 28.42 25.42 -0.68
N SER A 32 28.15 26.67 -1.07
CA SER A 32 27.55 27.70 -0.20
C SER A 32 26.14 27.35 0.28
N THR A 33 25.28 26.79 -0.60
CA THR A 33 23.91 26.41 -0.22
C THR A 33 23.84 25.31 0.84
N ARG A 34 24.93 24.57 1.09
CA ARG A 34 24.98 23.49 2.08
C ARG A 34 25.45 23.94 3.47
N LEU A 35 25.80 25.22 3.65
CA LEU A 35 26.38 25.74 4.89
C LEU A 35 25.34 26.27 5.90
N PHE A 36 24.05 26.31 5.55
CA PHE A 36 23.01 26.92 6.40
C PHE A 36 22.93 26.31 7.82
N SER A 37 23.15 25.00 7.99
CA SER A 37 23.21 24.35 9.31
C SER A 37 24.36 24.93 10.16
N VAL A 38 25.57 24.91 9.62
CA VAL A 38 26.81 25.41 10.26
C VAL A 38 26.76 26.91 10.52
N LEU A 39 26.08 27.69 9.67
CA LEU A 39 25.89 29.14 9.86
C LEU A 39 24.82 29.50 10.91
N ARG A 40 23.85 28.61 11.16
CA ARG A 40 22.73 28.82 12.10
C ARG A 40 22.94 28.21 13.49
N PHE A 41 23.89 27.30 13.60
CA PHE A 41 24.23 26.52 14.79
C PHE A 41 25.77 26.48 14.92
N GLU A 42 26.34 25.32 15.24
CA GLU A 42 27.77 25.07 15.31
C GLU A 42 28.21 24.06 14.23
N SER A 43 29.52 23.99 13.95
CA SER A 43 30.12 22.99 13.06
C SER A 43 30.21 21.61 13.73
N VAL A 44 29.07 20.96 13.88
CA VAL A 44 28.92 19.62 14.47
C VAL A 44 28.29 18.65 13.47
N ILE A 45 28.43 17.36 13.77
CA ILE A 45 27.84 16.29 12.99
C ILE A 45 26.34 16.20 13.30
N HIS A 46 25.53 15.87 12.29
CA HIS A 46 24.07 15.81 12.39
C HIS A 46 23.58 14.37 12.18
N GLU A 47 22.27 14.16 12.36
CA GLU A 47 21.62 12.84 12.24
C GLU A 47 22.19 11.78 13.23
N PHE A 48 21.91 10.50 12.97
CA PHE A 48 22.32 9.37 13.82
C PHE A 48 23.50 8.60 13.18
N ASP A 49 23.37 8.23 11.90
CA ASP A 49 24.36 7.45 11.13
C ASP A 49 25.77 8.06 11.05
N PRO A 50 25.95 9.38 10.80
CA PRO A 50 27.26 9.99 10.64
C PRO A 50 28.22 9.87 11.84
N TYR A 51 27.69 9.65 13.05
CA TYR A 51 28.51 9.51 14.26
C TYR A 51 29.40 8.27 14.26
N PHE A 52 28.91 7.17 13.69
CA PHE A 52 29.70 5.96 13.49
C PHE A 52 30.82 6.18 12.47
N ASN A 53 30.48 6.79 11.34
CA ASN A 53 31.44 7.12 10.29
C ASN A 53 32.56 8.02 10.84
N TYR A 54 32.22 9.00 11.67
CA TYR A 54 33.19 9.90 12.31
C TYR A 54 34.09 9.20 13.33
N ARG A 55 33.54 8.41 14.27
CA ARG A 55 34.35 7.61 15.22
C ARG A 55 35.34 6.71 14.49
N THR A 56 34.88 6.09 13.40
CA THR A 56 35.69 5.23 12.53
C THR A 56 36.78 6.00 11.77
N THR A 57 36.45 7.17 11.23
CA THR A 57 37.40 8.04 10.52
C THR A 57 38.47 8.60 11.47
N ARG A 58 38.07 8.95 12.69
CA ARG A 58 38.99 9.36 13.75
C ARG A 58 39.97 8.25 14.11
N PHE A 59 39.47 7.02 14.33
CA PHE A 59 40.32 5.85 14.56
C PHE A 59 41.30 5.63 13.40
N LEU A 60 40.86 5.72 12.15
CA LEU A 60 41.74 5.60 10.97
C LEU A 60 42.82 6.70 10.93
N ALA A 61 42.51 7.94 11.30
CA ALA A 61 43.46 9.05 11.30
C ALA A 61 44.47 8.99 12.46
N GLU A 62 44.08 8.46 13.62
CA GLU A 62 44.91 8.35 14.83
C GLU A 62 45.75 7.05 14.85
N GLU A 63 45.15 5.90 14.49
CA GLU A 63 45.77 4.56 14.60
C GLU A 63 46.28 3.98 13.27
N GLY A 64 45.86 4.54 12.13
CA GLY A 64 46.31 4.16 10.80
C GLY A 64 45.60 2.94 10.17
N PHE A 65 45.85 2.75 8.87
CA PHE A 65 45.05 1.87 8.02
C PHE A 65 45.05 0.38 8.41
N TYR A 66 46.22 -0.19 8.75
CA TYR A 66 46.31 -1.63 9.06
C TYR A 66 45.61 -2.02 10.37
N LYS A 67 45.62 -1.13 11.38
CA LYS A 67 44.84 -1.33 12.61
C LYS A 67 43.35 -1.19 12.32
N PHE A 68 42.96 -0.17 11.54
CA PHE A 68 41.57 0.03 11.11
C PHE A 68 40.99 -1.17 10.34
N HIS A 69 41.73 -1.72 9.36
CA HIS A 69 41.27 -2.87 8.57
C HIS A 69 40.98 -4.11 9.44
N ASN A 70 41.72 -4.29 10.53
CA ASN A 70 41.58 -5.43 11.44
C ASN A 70 40.89 -5.05 12.76
N TRP A 71 40.17 -3.93 12.81
CA TRP A 71 39.57 -3.41 14.03
C TRP A 71 38.36 -4.23 14.48
N PHE A 72 38.47 -4.79 15.69
CA PHE A 72 37.35 -5.32 16.47
C PHE A 72 36.95 -4.29 17.53
N ASP A 73 35.68 -3.90 17.55
CA ASP A 73 35.11 -2.96 18.52
C ASP A 73 34.31 -3.72 19.57
N ASP A 74 34.82 -3.69 20.80
CA ASP A 74 34.22 -4.28 22.00
C ASP A 74 33.21 -3.35 22.69
N ARG A 75 33.15 -2.07 22.28
CA ARG A 75 32.25 -1.06 22.84
C ARG A 75 30.84 -1.08 22.25
N ALA A 76 30.64 -1.74 21.12
CA ALA A 76 29.32 -1.89 20.49
C ALA A 76 28.91 -3.37 20.43
N TRP A 77 27.60 -3.63 20.43
CA TRP A 77 27.03 -4.98 20.41
C TRP A 77 27.42 -5.87 21.59
N TYR A 78 27.53 -5.34 22.82
CA TYR A 78 27.75 -6.20 24.00
C TYR A 78 26.63 -7.25 24.12
N PRO A 79 26.94 -8.56 24.31
CA PRO A 79 28.24 -9.17 24.62
C PRO A 79 29.03 -9.72 23.41
N LEU A 80 28.57 -9.48 22.18
CA LEU A 80 29.11 -10.04 20.93
C LEU A 80 30.35 -9.30 20.39
N GLY A 81 30.34 -7.96 20.47
CA GLY A 81 31.30 -7.10 19.77
C GLY A 81 31.04 -6.99 18.25
N ARG A 82 31.76 -6.10 17.56
CA ARG A 82 31.63 -5.88 16.10
C ARG A 82 32.99 -5.79 15.41
N ILE A 83 33.22 -6.64 14.40
CA ILE A 83 34.39 -6.54 13.51
C ILE A 83 34.14 -5.38 12.53
N ILE A 84 34.70 -4.19 12.78
CA ILE A 84 34.37 -3.01 11.97
C ILE A 84 34.98 -3.08 10.58
N GLY A 85 36.29 -3.36 10.45
CA GLY A 85 36.97 -3.35 9.14
C GLY A 85 36.41 -4.35 8.10
N GLY A 86 35.72 -5.40 8.55
CA GLY A 86 34.99 -6.36 7.70
C GLY A 86 33.49 -6.09 7.54
N THR A 87 32.87 -5.21 8.33
CA THR A 87 31.41 -4.98 8.32
C THR A 87 30.98 -3.62 7.73
N ILE A 88 31.88 -2.91 7.04
CA ILE A 88 31.61 -1.56 6.50
C ILE A 88 32.22 -1.32 5.11
N TYR A 89 31.73 -0.26 4.45
CA TYR A 89 32.32 0.32 3.26
C TYR A 89 33.36 1.39 3.66
N PRO A 90 34.67 1.21 3.40
CA PRO A 90 35.71 2.07 3.98
C PRO A 90 36.00 3.37 3.19
N GLY A 91 35.40 3.54 2.01
CA GLY A 91 35.76 4.60 1.04
C GLY A 91 35.57 6.02 1.57
N LEU A 92 34.51 6.27 2.34
CA LEU A 92 34.26 7.57 2.97
C LEU A 92 35.37 7.91 3.98
N MET A 93 35.71 6.98 4.86
CA MET A 93 36.72 7.16 5.91
C MET A 93 38.13 7.34 5.32
N ILE A 94 38.50 6.50 4.34
CA ILE A 94 39.78 6.60 3.62
C ILE A 94 39.91 7.96 2.95
N THR A 95 38.85 8.47 2.32
CA THR A 95 38.88 9.77 1.63
C THR A 95 39.08 10.91 2.61
N SER A 96 38.37 10.92 3.74
CA SER A 96 38.58 11.92 4.80
C SER A 96 39.98 11.88 5.40
N ALA A 97 40.49 10.68 5.72
CA ALA A 97 41.84 10.51 6.25
C ALA A 97 42.91 10.95 5.24
N ALA A 98 42.75 10.62 3.95
CA ALA A 98 43.65 11.08 2.91
C ALA A 98 43.65 12.62 2.77
N ILE A 99 42.49 13.27 2.77
CA ILE A 99 42.37 14.74 2.75
C ILE A 99 43.03 15.34 4.00
N TYR A 100 42.79 14.77 5.17
CA TYR A 100 43.40 15.19 6.43
C TYR A 100 44.93 15.10 6.39
N HIS A 101 45.50 13.95 6.01
CA HIS A 101 46.96 13.79 5.92
C HIS A 101 47.60 14.69 4.85
N ILE A 102 46.92 14.93 3.71
CA ILE A 102 47.40 15.88 2.68
C ILE A 102 47.42 17.32 3.23
N LEU A 103 46.38 17.75 3.94
CA LEU A 103 46.34 19.09 4.56
C LEU A 103 47.42 19.26 5.63
N HIS A 104 47.61 18.25 6.49
CA HIS A 104 48.67 18.25 7.51
C HIS A 104 50.08 18.21 6.91
N PHE A 105 50.29 17.52 5.78
CA PHE A 105 51.55 17.57 5.04
C PHE A 105 51.90 19.00 4.57
N PHE A 106 50.91 19.76 4.11
CA PHE A 106 51.04 21.19 3.81
C PHE A 106 50.99 22.11 5.03
N HIS A 107 51.06 21.58 6.25
CA HIS A 107 51.00 22.30 7.53
C HIS A 107 49.69 23.11 7.74
N ILE A 108 48.62 22.74 7.03
CA ILE A 108 47.27 23.29 7.23
C ILE A 108 46.57 22.43 8.28
N THR A 109 46.90 22.67 9.56
CA THR A 109 46.48 21.83 10.70
C THR A 109 44.99 22.00 11.03
N ILE A 110 44.14 21.28 10.28
CA ILE A 110 42.69 21.23 10.50
C ILE A 110 42.33 19.97 11.30
N ASP A 111 41.40 20.11 12.26
CA ASP A 111 40.85 18.99 13.04
C ASP A 111 40.04 18.03 12.14
N ILE A 112 40.15 16.72 12.38
CA ILE A 112 39.49 15.68 11.59
C ILE A 112 37.96 15.85 11.58
N ARG A 113 37.37 16.35 12.68
CA ARG A 113 35.94 16.69 12.74
C ARG A 113 35.53 17.70 11.66
N ASN A 114 36.34 18.73 11.46
CA ASN A 114 36.04 19.77 10.48
C ASN A 114 36.19 19.24 9.04
N VAL A 115 37.16 18.35 8.80
CA VAL A 115 37.28 17.63 7.52
C VAL A 115 36.02 16.81 7.22
N CYS A 116 35.52 16.05 8.20
CA CYS A 116 34.27 15.29 8.05
C CYS A 116 33.04 16.19 7.80
N VAL A 117 32.88 17.28 8.55
CA VAL A 117 31.73 18.21 8.43
C VAL A 117 31.65 18.86 7.05
N PHE A 118 32.79 19.22 6.43
CA PHE A 118 32.83 19.92 5.14
C PHE A 118 33.06 19.00 3.92
N LEU A 119 33.19 17.68 4.10
CA LEU A 119 33.41 16.75 2.99
C LEU A 119 32.23 16.70 2.00
N ALA A 120 30.98 16.60 2.49
CA ALA A 120 29.82 16.51 1.61
C ALA A 120 29.60 17.77 0.73
N PRO A 121 29.72 19.02 1.25
CA PRO A 121 29.77 20.23 0.43
C PRO A 121 30.87 20.23 -0.65
N LEU A 122 32.08 19.76 -0.32
CA LEU A 122 33.19 19.66 -1.26
C LEU A 122 32.87 18.67 -2.41
N PHE A 123 32.39 17.47 -2.07
CA PHE A 123 32.02 16.47 -3.08
C PHE A 123 30.79 16.88 -3.90
N SER A 124 29.85 17.64 -3.35
CA SER A 124 28.78 18.27 -4.13
C SER A 124 29.32 19.25 -5.19
N SER A 125 30.36 20.01 -4.86
CA SER A 125 31.02 20.90 -5.82
C SER A 125 31.64 20.10 -6.98
N PHE A 126 32.27 18.95 -6.69
CA PHE A 126 32.77 18.04 -7.72
C PHE A 126 31.64 17.35 -8.52
N THR A 127 30.53 16.97 -7.88
CA THR A 127 29.32 16.41 -8.53
C THR A 127 28.77 17.37 -9.59
N THR A 128 28.77 18.69 -9.33
CA THR A 128 28.40 19.72 -10.30
C THR A 128 29.27 19.66 -11.58
N ILE A 129 30.59 19.52 -11.42
CA ILE A 129 31.54 19.45 -12.54
C ILE A 129 31.39 18.14 -13.33
N VAL A 130 31.23 17.00 -12.65
CA VAL A 130 31.01 15.70 -13.31
C VAL A 130 29.69 15.68 -14.09
N THR A 131 28.63 16.29 -13.54
CA THR A 131 27.33 16.40 -14.22
C THR A 131 27.40 17.22 -15.51
N TYR A 132 28.20 18.29 -15.53
CA TYR A 132 28.51 19.04 -16.75
C TYR A 132 29.14 18.12 -17.82
N HIS A 133 30.19 17.37 -17.45
CA HIS A 133 30.91 16.50 -18.39
C HIS A 133 30.04 15.36 -18.92
N LEU A 134 29.23 14.72 -18.06
CA LEU A 134 28.28 13.67 -18.45
C LEU A 134 27.23 14.21 -19.43
N THR A 135 26.59 15.34 -19.10
CA THR A 135 25.54 15.92 -19.94
C THR A 135 26.09 16.46 -21.27
N LYS A 136 27.31 17.01 -21.28
CA LYS A 136 28.03 17.42 -22.49
C LYS A 136 28.25 16.25 -23.46
N GLU A 137 28.41 15.02 -22.97
CA GLU A 137 28.46 13.84 -23.84
C GLU A 137 27.09 13.46 -24.42
N LEU A 138 25.96 13.82 -23.79
CA LEU A 138 24.63 13.48 -24.29
C LEU A 138 24.12 14.43 -25.39
N LYS A 139 24.49 15.71 -25.33
CA LYS A 139 24.03 16.74 -26.27
C LYS A 139 25.11 17.80 -26.56
N ASP A 140 25.04 18.94 -25.88
CA ASP A 140 25.84 20.13 -26.13
C ASP A 140 26.32 20.76 -24.82
N ALA A 141 27.29 21.66 -24.89
CA ALA A 141 27.84 22.28 -23.69
C ALA A 141 26.81 23.17 -22.95
N GLY A 142 25.81 23.73 -23.64
CA GLY A 142 24.74 24.52 -23.02
C GLY A 142 23.83 23.68 -22.14
N ALA A 143 23.43 22.50 -22.60
CA ALA A 143 22.73 21.52 -21.74
C ALA A 143 23.57 21.13 -20.52
N GLY A 144 24.88 20.94 -20.68
CA GLY A 144 25.78 20.61 -19.57
C GLY A 144 25.91 21.71 -18.53
N LEU A 145 26.05 22.98 -18.94
CA LEU A 145 26.09 24.11 -18.00
C LEU A 145 24.79 24.23 -17.21
N LEU A 146 23.65 24.00 -17.88
CA LEU A 146 22.34 24.10 -17.23
C LEU A 146 22.08 22.94 -16.26
N ALA A 147 22.43 21.70 -16.62
CA ALA A 147 22.33 20.55 -15.71
C ALA A 147 23.24 20.72 -14.47
N ALA A 148 24.43 21.28 -14.65
CA ALA A 148 25.34 21.61 -13.55
C ALA A 148 24.76 22.70 -12.61
N ALA A 149 24.18 23.77 -13.17
CA ALA A 149 23.50 24.79 -12.36
C ALA A 149 22.27 24.22 -11.62
N MET A 150 21.51 23.32 -12.25
CA MET A 150 20.34 22.68 -11.62
C MET A 150 20.73 21.76 -10.45
N ILE A 151 21.76 20.90 -10.61
CA ILE A 151 22.17 19.95 -9.57
C ILE A 151 22.91 20.62 -8.39
N ALA A 152 23.54 21.78 -8.61
CA ALA A 152 24.16 22.56 -7.54
C ALA A 152 23.17 22.93 -6.43
N VAL A 153 21.92 23.24 -6.82
CA VAL A 153 20.87 23.72 -5.91
C VAL A 153 19.74 22.72 -5.64
N VAL A 154 19.73 21.53 -6.25
CA VAL A 154 18.56 20.62 -6.18
C VAL A 154 18.30 20.12 -4.74
N PRO A 155 17.13 20.40 -4.13
CA PRO A 155 16.86 20.04 -2.74
C PRO A 155 16.97 18.53 -2.44
N GLY A 156 16.49 17.68 -3.36
CA GLY A 156 16.57 16.22 -3.22
C GLY A 156 17.99 15.63 -3.17
N TYR A 157 19.03 16.39 -3.56
CA TYR A 157 20.44 16.03 -3.31
C TYR A 157 21.02 16.75 -2.10
N ILE A 158 20.62 18.01 -1.86
CA ILE A 158 21.04 18.78 -0.68
C ILE A 158 20.64 18.08 0.61
N SER A 159 19.45 17.48 0.69
CA SER A 159 18.91 16.82 1.89
C SER A 159 19.82 15.75 2.51
N ARG A 160 20.72 15.13 1.74
CA ARG A 160 21.75 14.16 2.21
C ARG A 160 23.19 14.59 1.89
N SER A 161 23.41 15.89 1.69
CA SER A 161 24.74 16.47 1.47
C SER A 161 24.94 17.83 2.16
N VAL A 162 24.10 18.17 3.14
CA VAL A 162 24.27 19.36 4.01
C VAL A 162 25.58 19.26 4.79
N ALA A 163 26.24 20.39 5.07
CA ALA A 163 27.40 20.41 5.96
C ALA A 163 27.01 19.85 7.35
N GLY A 164 27.83 18.93 7.87
CA GLY A 164 27.56 18.16 9.09
C GLY A 164 26.91 16.79 8.87
N SER A 165 26.29 16.53 7.70
CA SER A 165 25.78 15.20 7.34
C SER A 165 26.91 14.36 6.71
N TYR A 166 27.74 13.76 7.57
CA TYR A 166 28.88 12.93 7.19
C TYR A 166 28.46 11.46 6.91
N ASP A 167 27.59 11.27 5.92
CA ASP A 167 27.15 9.96 5.45
C ASP A 167 27.70 9.61 4.05
N ASN A 168 27.67 8.31 3.74
CA ASN A 168 28.22 7.69 2.54
C ASN A 168 27.58 8.24 1.26
N GLU A 169 26.29 8.57 1.32
CA GLU A 169 25.50 9.23 0.29
C GLU A 169 26.16 10.50 -0.26
N GLY A 170 26.83 11.29 0.58
CA GLY A 170 27.49 12.55 0.19
C GLY A 170 28.64 12.37 -0.82
N ILE A 171 29.30 11.20 -0.81
CA ILE A 171 30.36 10.84 -1.76
C ILE A 171 29.86 9.87 -2.85
N ALA A 172 28.85 9.05 -2.55
CA ALA A 172 28.31 8.05 -3.47
C ALA A 172 27.79 8.64 -4.78
N ILE A 173 27.08 9.78 -4.73
CA ILE A 173 26.50 10.40 -5.92
C ILE A 173 27.59 10.93 -6.88
N PHE A 174 28.68 11.48 -6.35
CA PHE A 174 29.86 11.82 -7.15
C PHE A 174 30.44 10.58 -7.85
N CYS A 175 30.67 9.49 -7.10
CA CYS A 175 31.25 8.25 -7.62
C CYS A 175 30.36 7.58 -8.68
N MET A 176 29.04 7.60 -8.47
CA MET A 176 28.05 7.09 -9.41
C MET A 176 28.08 7.86 -10.73
N LEU A 177 28.03 9.20 -10.69
CA LEU A 177 28.06 10.02 -11.90
C LEU A 177 29.42 9.96 -12.61
N LEU A 178 30.52 9.84 -11.87
CA LEU A 178 31.85 9.64 -12.44
C LEU A 178 31.92 8.32 -13.21
N THR A 179 31.39 7.25 -12.62
CA THR A 179 31.31 5.93 -13.27
C THR A 179 30.42 5.97 -14.52
N TYR A 180 29.25 6.62 -14.46
CA TYR A 180 28.38 6.78 -15.63
C TYR A 180 29.01 7.64 -16.74
N TYR A 181 29.76 8.69 -16.39
CA TYR A 181 30.52 9.47 -17.35
C TYR A 181 31.58 8.60 -18.06
N MET A 182 32.36 7.84 -17.30
CA MET A 182 33.40 6.95 -17.85
C MET A 182 32.78 5.81 -18.68
N TRP A 183 31.64 5.25 -18.27
CA TRP A 183 30.88 4.25 -19.03
C TRP A 183 30.42 4.80 -20.39
N ILE A 184 29.75 5.96 -20.40
CA ILE A 184 29.32 6.63 -21.63
C ILE A 184 30.51 6.94 -22.54
N LYS A 185 31.65 7.37 -21.96
CA LYS A 185 32.88 7.64 -22.70
C LYS A 185 33.47 6.36 -23.31
N ALA A 186 33.47 5.26 -22.58
CA ALA A 186 33.92 3.94 -23.03
C ALA A 186 33.03 3.41 -24.16
N VAL A 187 31.70 3.45 -24.03
CA VAL A 187 30.75 2.99 -25.06
C VAL A 187 30.89 3.78 -26.36
N LYS A 188 31.02 5.12 -26.28
CA LYS A 188 31.22 5.97 -27.47
C LYS A 188 32.54 5.68 -28.18
N THR A 189 33.63 5.62 -27.41
CA THR A 189 35.01 5.55 -27.93
C THR A 189 35.40 4.13 -28.34
N GLY A 190 34.89 3.10 -27.64
CA GLY A 190 35.27 1.70 -27.83
C GLY A 190 36.68 1.36 -27.36
N SER A 191 37.22 2.08 -26.37
CA SER A 191 38.61 1.92 -25.91
C SER A 191 38.71 1.27 -24.53
N ILE A 192 39.64 0.31 -24.42
CA ILE A 192 40.00 -0.41 -23.17
C ILE A 192 40.44 0.58 -22.08
N TYR A 193 41.13 1.68 -22.43
CA TYR A 193 41.58 2.69 -21.45
C TYR A 193 40.41 3.32 -20.69
N TRP A 194 39.38 3.79 -21.39
CA TRP A 194 38.19 4.37 -20.76
C TRP A 194 37.38 3.32 -19.99
N ALA A 195 37.38 2.07 -20.45
CA ALA A 195 36.74 0.96 -19.75
C ALA A 195 37.47 0.56 -18.45
N ALA A 196 38.81 0.59 -18.44
CA ALA A 196 39.62 0.35 -17.23
C ALA A 196 39.43 1.48 -16.21
N ILE A 197 39.41 2.75 -16.64
CA ILE A 197 39.09 3.88 -15.75
C ILE A 197 37.64 3.78 -15.23
N CYS A 198 36.70 3.32 -16.05
CA CYS A 198 35.34 3.03 -15.60
C CYS A 198 35.31 1.93 -14.52
N ALA A 199 36.13 0.88 -14.65
CA ALA A 199 36.25 -0.17 -13.63
C ALA A 199 36.88 0.35 -12.31
N LEU A 200 37.86 1.25 -12.39
CA LEU A 200 38.45 1.92 -11.20
C LEU A 200 37.45 2.88 -10.52
N ALA A 201 36.67 3.63 -11.29
CA ALA A 201 35.59 4.47 -10.76
C ALA A 201 34.48 3.62 -10.11
N TYR A 202 34.15 2.46 -10.71
CA TYR A 202 33.24 1.48 -10.14
C TYR A 202 33.79 0.87 -8.85
N PHE A 203 35.07 0.49 -8.79
CA PHE A 203 35.71 0.02 -7.55
C PHE A 203 35.61 1.06 -6.42
N TYR A 204 35.90 2.33 -6.72
CA TYR A 204 35.76 3.40 -5.75
C TYR A 204 34.30 3.57 -5.28
N MET A 205 33.33 3.45 -6.19
CA MET A 205 31.90 3.42 -5.86
C MET A 205 31.55 2.24 -4.94
N VAL A 206 32.00 1.02 -5.24
CA VAL A 206 31.82 -0.19 -4.40
C VAL A 206 32.42 0.02 -3.02
N SER A 207 33.60 0.62 -2.93
CA SER A 207 34.24 0.92 -1.64
C SER A 207 33.49 1.96 -0.80
N SER A 208 32.63 2.78 -1.43
CA SER A 208 31.98 3.93 -0.79
C SER A 208 30.52 3.68 -0.40
N TRP A 209 29.72 2.96 -1.19
CA TRP A 209 28.29 2.82 -0.91
C TRP A 209 27.67 1.55 -1.51
N GLY A 210 26.77 0.91 -0.74
CA GLY A 210 26.07 -0.32 -1.11
C GLY A 210 25.17 -0.23 -2.36
N GLY A 211 24.87 0.97 -2.86
CA GLY A 211 24.16 1.14 -4.12
C GLY A 211 24.98 0.81 -5.38
N TYR A 212 26.22 0.30 -5.25
CA TYR A 212 26.95 -0.29 -6.37
C TYR A 212 26.16 -1.43 -7.08
N VAL A 213 25.25 -2.10 -6.36
CA VAL A 213 24.32 -3.11 -6.88
C VAL A 213 23.34 -2.51 -7.92
N PHE A 214 22.92 -1.26 -7.77
CA PHE A 214 22.10 -0.55 -8.78
C PHE A 214 22.89 -0.35 -10.07
N LEU A 215 24.14 0.09 -9.94
CA LEU A 215 25.05 0.40 -11.03
C LEU A 215 25.37 -0.86 -11.87
N ILE A 216 25.74 -1.96 -11.20
CA ILE A 216 26.08 -3.23 -11.85
C ILE A 216 24.87 -3.97 -12.44
N ASN A 217 23.63 -3.57 -12.14
CA ASN A 217 22.43 -4.05 -12.82
C ASN A 217 22.01 -3.14 -13.99
N LEU A 218 22.23 -1.83 -13.89
CA LEU A 218 21.89 -0.86 -14.93
C LEU A 218 22.81 -0.94 -16.16
N ILE A 219 24.12 -1.17 -15.99
CA ILE A 219 25.07 -1.32 -17.11
C ILE A 219 24.76 -2.55 -17.98
N PRO A 220 24.57 -3.77 -17.43
CA PRO A 220 24.15 -4.94 -18.22
C PRO A 220 22.79 -4.76 -18.88
N LEU A 221 21.82 -4.15 -18.18
CA LEU A 221 20.49 -3.87 -18.73
C LEU A 221 20.59 -2.95 -19.96
N HIS A 222 21.46 -1.93 -19.93
CA HIS A 222 21.75 -1.08 -21.08
C HIS A 222 22.37 -1.87 -22.25
N VAL A 223 23.32 -2.75 -21.99
CA VAL A 223 23.93 -3.61 -23.02
C VAL A 223 22.92 -4.59 -23.63
N LEU A 224 22.04 -5.17 -22.81
CA LEU A 224 20.95 -6.04 -23.26
C LEU A 224 19.96 -5.28 -24.15
N VAL A 225 19.57 -4.05 -23.79
CA VAL A 225 18.71 -3.20 -24.65
C VAL A 225 19.43 -2.81 -25.95
N LEU A 226 20.75 -2.61 -25.94
CA LEU A 226 21.53 -2.39 -27.16
C LEU A 226 21.57 -3.62 -28.08
N MET A 227 21.56 -4.84 -27.53
CA MET A 227 21.38 -6.07 -28.33
C MET A 227 19.97 -6.15 -28.91
N LEU A 228 18.93 -5.97 -28.09
CA LEU A 228 17.52 -6.06 -28.51
C LEU A 228 17.14 -5.01 -29.57
N THR A 229 17.77 -3.83 -29.53
CA THR A 229 17.57 -2.77 -30.53
C THR A 229 18.45 -2.93 -31.78
N GLY A 230 19.22 -4.01 -31.89
CA GLY A 230 20.09 -4.29 -33.04
C GLY A 230 21.29 -3.35 -33.17
N ARG A 231 21.66 -2.64 -32.09
CA ARG A 231 22.75 -1.63 -32.07
C ARG A 231 24.05 -2.17 -31.45
N PHE A 232 24.14 -3.47 -31.20
CA PHE A 232 25.34 -4.11 -30.67
C PHE A 232 26.53 -3.94 -31.64
N SER A 233 27.73 -3.72 -31.09
CA SER A 233 28.93 -3.37 -31.84
C SER A 233 30.18 -3.76 -31.05
N HIS A 234 31.30 -4.01 -31.74
CA HIS A 234 32.59 -4.30 -31.09
C HIS A 234 33.00 -3.25 -30.04
N ARG A 235 32.64 -1.97 -30.21
CA ARG A 235 32.87 -0.91 -29.22
C ARG A 235 32.19 -1.21 -27.87
N ILE A 236 30.94 -1.69 -27.92
CA ILE A 236 30.14 -2.06 -26.75
C ILE A 236 30.68 -3.35 -26.13
N TYR A 237 31.03 -4.35 -26.95
CA TYR A 237 31.66 -5.59 -26.49
C TYR A 237 32.97 -5.33 -25.72
N VAL A 238 33.89 -4.55 -26.30
CA VAL A 238 35.18 -4.20 -25.66
C VAL A 238 34.96 -3.42 -24.36
N ALA A 239 34.06 -2.42 -24.36
CA ALA A 239 33.77 -1.63 -23.17
C ALA A 239 33.16 -2.50 -22.05
N TYR A 240 32.11 -3.28 -22.35
CA TYR A 240 31.41 -4.07 -21.35
C TYR A 240 32.26 -5.20 -20.77
N CYS A 241 32.93 -6.00 -21.62
CA CYS A 241 33.72 -7.14 -21.15
C CYS A 241 34.89 -6.68 -20.27
N THR A 242 35.54 -5.57 -20.63
CA THR A 242 36.63 -4.97 -19.84
C THR A 242 36.13 -4.47 -18.48
N VAL A 243 35.02 -3.72 -18.46
CA VAL A 243 34.40 -3.22 -17.21
C VAL A 243 33.94 -4.37 -16.32
N TYR A 244 33.33 -5.40 -16.89
CA TYR A 244 32.85 -6.56 -16.14
C TYR A 244 34.01 -7.33 -15.48
N CYS A 245 35.03 -7.74 -16.24
CA CYS A 245 36.13 -8.52 -15.69
C CYS A 245 36.92 -7.75 -14.61
N LEU A 246 37.33 -6.51 -14.90
CA LEU A 246 38.09 -5.69 -13.94
C LEU A 246 37.21 -5.29 -12.75
N GLY A 247 35.98 -4.83 -13.00
CA GLY A 247 35.06 -4.37 -11.97
C GLY A 247 34.68 -5.46 -10.97
N THR A 248 34.44 -6.69 -11.45
CA THR A 248 34.14 -7.84 -10.59
C THR A 248 35.33 -8.30 -9.76
N ILE A 249 36.55 -8.33 -10.33
CA ILE A 249 37.76 -8.68 -9.57
C ILE A 249 38.07 -7.62 -8.50
N LEU A 250 37.93 -6.34 -8.85
CA LEU A 250 38.17 -5.23 -7.92
C LEU A 250 37.10 -5.18 -6.81
N SER A 251 35.82 -5.40 -7.12
CA SER A 251 34.75 -5.36 -6.09
C SER A 251 34.91 -6.46 -5.03
N MET A 252 35.43 -7.64 -5.41
CA MET A 252 35.76 -8.73 -4.47
C MET A 252 36.84 -8.37 -3.44
N GLN A 253 37.68 -7.36 -3.70
CA GLN A 253 38.75 -6.95 -2.79
C GLN A 253 38.23 -6.18 -1.56
N ILE A 254 36.99 -5.69 -1.60
CA ILE A 254 36.35 -5.04 -0.46
C ILE A 254 35.86 -6.11 0.51
N SER A 255 36.42 -6.17 1.72
CA SER A 255 36.18 -7.22 2.72
C SER A 255 34.69 -7.44 3.06
N PHE A 256 33.88 -6.38 3.03
CA PHE A 256 32.42 -6.46 3.21
C PHE A 256 31.67 -7.17 2.07
N VAL A 257 32.19 -7.04 0.84
CA VAL A 257 31.60 -7.59 -0.39
C VAL A 257 32.07 -9.03 -0.61
N GLY A 258 33.38 -9.28 -0.47
CA GLY A 258 33.98 -10.60 -0.62
C GLY A 258 33.51 -11.32 -1.88
N PHE A 259 32.96 -12.53 -1.72
CA PHE A 259 32.49 -13.37 -2.83
C PHE A 259 31.02 -13.11 -3.26
N GLN A 260 30.34 -12.09 -2.72
CA GLN A 260 28.97 -11.74 -3.14
C GLN A 260 28.79 -11.54 -4.66
N PRO A 261 29.74 -10.96 -5.43
CA PRO A 261 29.58 -10.75 -6.87
C PRO A 261 29.44 -12.03 -7.71
N VAL A 262 29.80 -13.20 -7.17
CA VAL A 262 29.66 -14.51 -7.84
C VAL A 262 28.65 -15.45 -7.16
N LEU A 263 28.28 -15.21 -5.90
CA LEU A 263 27.35 -16.05 -5.14
C LEU A 263 25.93 -15.47 -5.00
N SER A 264 25.77 -14.14 -5.03
CA SER A 264 24.47 -13.47 -4.87
C SER A 264 23.70 -13.38 -6.19
N SER A 265 22.39 -13.66 -6.14
CA SER A 265 21.48 -13.48 -7.27
C SER A 265 21.50 -12.06 -7.85
N GLU A 266 21.78 -11.06 -7.02
CA GLU A 266 21.80 -9.62 -7.37
C GLU A 266 22.84 -9.26 -8.43
N HIS A 267 23.86 -10.09 -8.63
CA HIS A 267 24.94 -9.89 -9.62
C HIS A 267 24.79 -10.77 -10.87
N MET A 268 23.84 -11.71 -10.88
CA MET A 268 23.69 -12.70 -11.95
C MET A 268 23.26 -12.07 -13.29
N ALA A 269 22.62 -10.89 -13.28
CA ALA A 269 22.31 -10.15 -14.51
C ALA A 269 23.58 -9.74 -15.27
N ALA A 270 24.63 -9.31 -14.57
CA ALA A 270 25.91 -8.95 -15.18
C ALA A 270 26.62 -10.16 -15.78
N LEU A 271 26.68 -11.28 -15.04
CA LEU A 271 27.23 -12.55 -15.52
C LEU A 271 26.45 -13.09 -16.73
N GLY A 272 25.12 -13.05 -16.69
CA GLY A 272 24.25 -13.51 -17.78
C GLY A 272 24.43 -12.71 -19.06
N VAL A 273 24.44 -11.37 -18.97
CA VAL A 273 24.70 -10.50 -20.13
C VAL A 273 26.15 -10.63 -20.62
N PHE A 274 27.12 -10.93 -19.75
CA PHE A 274 28.50 -11.23 -20.15
C PHE A 274 28.58 -12.52 -20.97
N GLY A 275 27.96 -13.61 -20.51
CA GLY A 275 27.83 -14.84 -21.31
C GLY A 275 27.13 -14.61 -22.65
N LEU A 276 26.05 -13.83 -22.65
CA LEU A 276 25.32 -13.47 -23.87
C LEU A 276 26.17 -12.62 -24.84
N CYS A 277 27.01 -11.69 -24.34
CA CYS A 277 27.95 -10.93 -25.15
C CYS A 277 28.95 -11.83 -25.89
N GLN A 278 29.49 -12.85 -25.21
CA GLN A 278 30.42 -13.81 -25.83
C GLN A 278 29.72 -14.59 -26.95
N ILE A 279 28.54 -15.15 -26.67
CA ILE A 279 27.75 -15.91 -27.64
C ILE A 279 27.39 -15.03 -28.85
N HIS A 280 26.86 -13.82 -28.61
CA HIS A 280 26.45 -12.92 -29.70
C HIS A 280 27.64 -12.50 -30.58
N ALA A 281 28.78 -12.13 -29.98
CA ALA A 281 29.98 -11.75 -30.74
C ALA A 281 30.54 -12.93 -31.55
N PHE A 282 30.57 -14.14 -30.98
CA PHE A 282 31.03 -15.34 -31.68
C PHE A 282 30.09 -15.74 -32.83
N VAL A 283 28.77 -15.69 -32.62
CA VAL A 283 27.76 -15.99 -33.64
C VAL A 283 27.86 -15.00 -34.81
N ASP A 284 28.06 -13.70 -34.54
CA ASP A 284 28.16 -12.69 -35.59
C ASP A 284 29.47 -12.83 -36.40
N TYR A 285 30.58 -13.18 -35.72
CA TYR A 285 31.82 -13.59 -36.39
C TYR A 285 31.60 -14.81 -37.30
N LEU A 286 30.94 -15.88 -36.81
CA LEU A 286 30.64 -17.08 -37.58
C LEU A 286 29.75 -16.79 -38.80
N ARG A 287 28.74 -15.92 -38.64
CA ARG A 287 27.88 -15.44 -39.72
C ARG A 287 28.67 -14.75 -40.83
N SER A 288 29.76 -14.04 -40.50
CA SER A 288 30.64 -13.40 -41.49
C SER A 288 31.55 -14.38 -42.25
N LYS A 289 31.69 -15.63 -41.79
CA LYS A 289 32.62 -16.63 -42.33
C LYS A 289 31.95 -17.82 -43.03
N LEU A 290 30.65 -18.03 -42.83
CA LEU A 290 29.91 -19.18 -43.34
C LEU A 290 28.82 -18.76 -44.33
N ASN A 291 28.50 -19.65 -45.28
CA ASN A 291 27.36 -19.44 -46.18
C ASN A 291 26.04 -19.48 -45.39
N PRO A 292 25.01 -18.68 -45.75
CA PRO A 292 23.78 -18.56 -44.95
C PRO A 292 23.08 -19.89 -44.62
N GLN A 293 23.06 -20.83 -45.55
CA GLN A 293 22.46 -22.16 -45.37
C GLN A 293 23.26 -23.03 -44.36
N GLN A 294 24.59 -22.97 -44.40
CA GLN A 294 25.45 -23.67 -43.44
C GLN A 294 25.35 -23.03 -42.05
N PHE A 295 25.26 -21.69 -42.01
CA PHE A 295 25.05 -20.94 -40.78
C PHE A 295 23.72 -21.30 -40.11
N GLU A 296 22.59 -21.40 -40.84
CA GLU A 296 21.29 -21.75 -40.21
C GLU A 296 21.31 -23.13 -39.53
N ILE A 297 21.90 -24.13 -40.19
CA ILE A 297 22.02 -25.50 -39.64
C ILE A 297 22.90 -25.51 -38.38
N LEU A 298 24.05 -24.83 -38.43
CA LEU A 298 24.96 -24.73 -37.30
C LEU A 298 24.35 -23.93 -36.15
N PHE A 299 23.66 -22.83 -36.45
CA PHE A 299 23.02 -21.94 -35.47
C PHE A 299 21.89 -22.64 -34.71
N ARG A 300 21.01 -23.40 -35.40
CA ARG A 300 20.00 -24.25 -34.73
C ARG A 300 20.64 -25.29 -33.81
N SER A 301 21.71 -25.94 -34.28
CA SER A 301 22.43 -26.97 -33.51
C SER A 301 23.09 -26.39 -32.25
N VAL A 302 23.77 -25.24 -32.37
CA VAL A 302 24.41 -24.55 -31.25
C VAL A 302 23.39 -23.99 -30.26
N ILE A 303 22.27 -23.41 -30.72
CA ILE A 303 21.21 -22.94 -29.81
C ILE A 303 20.56 -24.11 -29.07
N SER A 304 20.31 -25.23 -29.73
CA SER A 304 19.77 -26.42 -29.07
C SER A 304 20.71 -26.96 -27.99
N LEU A 305 22.02 -27.03 -28.29
CA LEU A 305 23.05 -27.47 -27.34
C LEU A 305 23.22 -26.50 -26.17
N VAL A 306 23.35 -25.19 -26.43
CA VAL A 306 23.48 -24.15 -25.40
C VAL A 306 22.21 -24.06 -24.55
N GLY A 307 21.04 -24.18 -25.15
CA GLY A 307 19.76 -24.26 -24.44
C GLY A 307 19.70 -25.46 -23.51
N PHE A 308 20.08 -26.65 -23.97
CA PHE A 308 20.16 -27.86 -23.14
C PHE A 308 21.15 -27.73 -21.98
N VAL A 309 22.34 -27.17 -22.25
CA VAL A 309 23.37 -26.94 -21.22
C VAL A 309 22.91 -25.90 -20.18
N LEU A 310 22.31 -24.78 -20.60
CA LEU A 310 21.76 -23.77 -19.70
C LEU A 310 20.58 -24.30 -18.89
N LEU A 311 19.70 -25.11 -19.48
CA LEU A 311 18.59 -25.75 -18.76
C LEU A 311 19.11 -26.74 -17.70
N SER A 312 20.13 -27.53 -18.05
CA SER A 312 20.77 -28.49 -17.15
C SER A 312 21.51 -27.80 -16.00
N ILE A 313 22.30 -26.76 -16.29
CA ILE A 313 22.98 -25.94 -15.28
C ILE A 313 21.96 -25.21 -14.40
N GLY A 314 20.91 -24.63 -14.97
CA GLY A 314 19.83 -23.98 -14.23
C GLY A 314 19.11 -24.93 -13.29
N ALA A 315 18.78 -26.13 -13.75
CA ALA A 315 18.19 -27.18 -12.91
C ALA A 315 19.13 -27.60 -11.78
N VAL A 316 20.42 -27.83 -12.05
CA VAL A 316 21.42 -28.19 -11.02
C VAL A 316 21.62 -27.06 -10.00
N LEU A 317 21.69 -25.80 -10.43
CA LEU A 317 21.83 -24.66 -9.51
C LEU A 317 20.59 -24.46 -8.64
N MET A 318 19.39 -24.65 -9.21
CA MET A 318 18.11 -24.58 -8.49
C MET A 318 17.95 -25.73 -7.49
N LEU A 319 18.36 -26.95 -7.86
CA LEU A 319 18.30 -28.14 -6.99
C LEU A 319 19.36 -28.12 -5.88
N THR A 320 20.52 -27.51 -6.10
CA THR A 320 21.63 -27.51 -5.13
C THR A 320 21.62 -26.33 -4.16
N GLY A 321 20.78 -25.31 -4.37
CA GLY A 321 20.66 -24.15 -3.48
C GLY A 321 21.95 -23.31 -3.33
N LYS A 322 22.94 -23.50 -4.22
CA LYS A 322 24.28 -22.90 -4.09
C LYS A 322 24.34 -21.41 -4.42
N ILE A 323 23.35 -20.88 -5.12
CA ILE A 323 23.20 -19.43 -5.34
C ILE A 323 22.33 -18.88 -4.23
N SER A 324 22.82 -17.86 -3.53
CA SER A 324 22.04 -17.19 -2.48
C SER A 324 20.85 -16.45 -3.10
N PRO A 325 19.64 -16.54 -2.52
CA PRO A 325 18.49 -15.78 -2.98
C PRO A 325 18.68 -14.28 -2.74
N TRP A 326 17.81 -13.47 -3.34
CA TRP A 326 17.76 -12.02 -3.13
C TRP A 326 17.73 -11.67 -1.64
N THR A 327 18.56 -10.71 -1.22
CA THR A 327 18.50 -10.24 0.17
C THR A 327 17.19 -9.50 0.44
N GLY A 328 16.66 -9.60 1.66
CA GLY A 328 15.35 -9.03 2.00
C GLY A 328 15.22 -7.53 1.74
N ARG A 329 16.32 -6.77 1.82
CA ARG A 329 16.36 -5.34 1.51
C ARG A 329 16.13 -5.08 0.03
N PHE A 330 16.89 -5.72 -0.86
CA PHE A 330 16.70 -5.54 -2.31
C PHE A 330 15.39 -6.18 -2.80
N TYR A 331 14.98 -7.32 -2.23
CA TYR A 331 13.68 -7.93 -2.53
C TYR A 331 12.51 -6.99 -2.19
N SER A 332 12.58 -6.24 -1.08
CA SER A 332 11.54 -5.25 -0.71
C SER A 332 11.40 -4.08 -1.70
N LEU A 333 12.40 -3.83 -2.55
CA LEU A 333 12.31 -2.82 -3.62
C LEU A 333 11.60 -3.35 -4.87
N LEU A 334 11.48 -4.67 -5.01
CA LEU A 334 10.75 -5.36 -6.08
C LEU A 334 9.32 -5.73 -5.63
N ASP A 335 9.17 -6.19 -4.39
CA ASP A 335 7.88 -6.36 -3.71
C ASP A 335 7.80 -5.46 -2.46
N PRO A 336 7.18 -4.26 -2.57
CA PRO A 336 7.03 -3.33 -1.43
C PRO A 336 6.14 -3.88 -0.30
N SER A 337 5.45 -5.00 -0.51
CA SER A 337 4.60 -5.63 0.51
C SER A 337 5.42 -6.47 1.49
N TYR A 338 6.54 -7.04 1.02
CA TYR A 338 7.29 -8.06 1.76
C TYR A 338 7.85 -7.56 3.09
N ALA A 339 8.53 -6.41 3.09
CA ALA A 339 9.11 -5.84 4.32
C ALA A 339 8.02 -5.53 5.36
N LYS A 340 6.92 -4.88 4.93
CA LYS A 340 5.81 -4.52 5.82
C LYS A 340 5.15 -5.73 6.48
N ASN A 341 5.03 -6.84 5.76
CA ASN A 341 4.30 -8.02 6.23
C ASN A 341 5.19 -8.98 7.04
N ASN A 342 6.47 -9.13 6.67
CA ASN A 342 7.33 -10.21 7.16
C ASN A 342 8.53 -9.75 8.01
N ILE A 343 9.03 -8.52 7.81
CA ILE A 343 10.27 -8.04 8.47
C ILE A 343 10.02 -6.66 9.10
N PRO A 344 9.43 -6.60 10.32
CA PRO A 344 8.98 -5.34 10.92
C PRO A 344 10.10 -4.32 11.11
N ILE A 345 11.35 -4.77 11.33
CA ILE A 345 12.52 -3.88 11.47
C ILE A 345 12.90 -3.13 10.19
N ILE A 346 12.66 -3.73 9.01
CA ILE A 346 12.86 -3.01 7.73
C ILE A 346 11.72 -2.01 7.52
N ALA A 347 10.50 -2.33 7.95
CA ALA A 347 9.34 -1.47 7.80
C ALA A 347 9.27 -0.32 8.84
N SER A 348 9.98 -0.43 9.97
CA SER A 348 10.00 0.60 11.02
C SER A 348 10.79 1.85 10.64
N VAL A 349 11.73 1.75 9.69
CA VAL A 349 12.51 2.89 9.20
C VAL A 349 11.61 3.80 8.36
N SER A 350 11.47 5.07 8.76
CA SER A 350 10.61 6.05 8.07
C SER A 350 11.01 6.28 6.60
N GLU A 351 12.31 6.19 6.30
CA GLU A 351 12.86 6.36 4.94
C GLU A 351 12.49 5.24 3.96
N HIS A 352 12.00 4.11 4.48
CA HIS A 352 11.62 2.93 3.69
C HIS A 352 10.16 2.99 3.21
N GLN A 353 9.42 4.03 3.57
CA GLN A 353 8.05 4.24 3.09
C GLN A 353 8.02 4.70 1.61
N PRO A 354 6.90 4.48 0.89
CA PRO A 354 6.71 5.01 -0.46
C PRO A 354 6.62 6.54 -0.51
N THR A 355 7.07 7.15 -1.61
CA THR A 355 6.98 8.61 -1.81
C THR A 355 5.59 9.05 -2.25
N THR A 356 5.12 10.20 -1.73
CA THR A 356 3.94 10.90 -2.25
C THR A 356 4.32 11.90 -3.36
N TRP A 357 3.35 12.28 -4.20
CA TRP A 357 3.55 13.31 -5.23
C TRP A 357 4.00 14.67 -4.64
N SER A 358 3.59 14.98 -3.40
CA SER A 358 3.97 16.20 -2.70
C SER A 358 5.47 16.24 -2.42
N SER A 359 6.09 15.11 -2.03
CA SER A 359 7.55 14.99 -1.86
C SER A 359 8.28 15.20 -3.19
N TYR A 360 7.80 14.62 -4.29
CA TYR A 360 8.36 14.86 -5.63
C TYR A 360 8.37 16.35 -6.00
N TYR A 361 7.25 17.05 -5.79
CA TYR A 361 7.19 18.47 -6.09
C TYR A 361 8.08 19.30 -5.15
N PHE A 362 8.11 18.97 -3.86
CA PHE A 362 8.93 19.65 -2.86
C PHE A 362 10.43 19.57 -3.16
N ASP A 363 10.92 18.40 -3.56
CA ASP A 363 12.36 18.16 -3.79
C ASP A 363 12.88 18.57 -5.17
N LEU A 364 12.01 18.70 -6.17
CA LEU A 364 12.41 18.87 -7.58
C LEU A 364 11.74 20.05 -8.30
N GLN A 365 10.58 20.53 -7.83
CA GLN A 365 9.82 21.66 -8.36
C GLN A 365 9.76 21.71 -9.90
N LEU A 366 10.54 22.57 -10.59
CA LEU A 366 10.55 22.69 -12.05
C LEU A 366 10.97 21.39 -12.77
N LEU A 367 11.84 20.59 -12.16
CA LEU A 367 12.44 19.42 -12.81
C LEU A 367 11.40 18.34 -13.13
N VAL A 368 10.33 18.21 -12.34
CA VAL A 368 9.28 17.20 -12.60
C VAL A 368 8.53 17.46 -13.92
N PHE A 369 8.37 18.74 -14.31
CA PHE A 369 7.71 19.14 -15.55
C PHE A 369 8.65 19.06 -16.77
N MET A 370 9.95 19.27 -16.55
CA MET A 370 10.95 19.29 -17.62
C MET A 370 11.54 17.90 -17.93
N PHE A 371 11.44 16.94 -17.01
CA PHE A 371 11.92 15.57 -17.20
C PHE A 371 11.24 14.86 -18.39
N PRO A 372 9.89 14.87 -18.56
CA PRO A 372 9.24 14.30 -19.75
C PRO A 372 9.71 14.94 -21.06
N VAL A 373 9.99 16.24 -21.06
CA VAL A 373 10.51 16.98 -22.24
C VAL A 373 11.93 16.51 -22.59
N GLY A 374 12.79 16.34 -21.59
CA GLY A 374 14.12 15.76 -21.75
C GLY A 374 14.08 14.31 -22.26
N LEU A 375 13.16 13.50 -21.72
CA LEU A 375 12.96 12.10 -22.12
C LEU A 375 12.48 12.02 -23.58
N TYR A 376 11.48 12.84 -23.96
CA TYR A 376 10.99 12.97 -25.34
C TYR A 376 12.11 13.34 -26.32
N TYR A 377 12.97 14.30 -25.97
CA TYR A 377 14.13 14.66 -26.80
C TYR A 377 15.09 13.48 -26.99
N CYS A 378 15.34 12.69 -25.94
CA CYS A 378 16.21 11.51 -26.02
C CYS A 378 15.60 10.41 -26.90
N PHE A 379 14.29 10.19 -26.85
CA PHE A 379 13.57 9.27 -27.74
C PHE A 379 13.50 9.76 -29.20
N SER A 380 13.34 11.07 -29.43
CA SER A 380 13.32 11.65 -30.78
C SER A 380 14.66 11.48 -31.53
N HIS A 381 15.78 11.43 -30.79
CA HIS A 381 17.12 11.28 -31.35
C HIS A 381 17.91 10.17 -30.66
N LEU A 382 17.49 8.91 -30.80
CA LEU A 382 18.13 7.75 -30.18
C LEU A 382 19.60 7.57 -30.58
N SER A 383 20.48 7.57 -29.57
CA SER A 383 21.92 7.27 -29.65
C SER A 383 22.29 6.28 -28.55
N ASP A 384 23.36 5.52 -28.71
CA ASP A 384 23.79 4.46 -27.78
C ASP A 384 23.91 4.99 -26.33
N ALA A 385 24.46 6.20 -26.17
CA ALA A 385 24.56 6.91 -24.88
C ALA A 385 23.22 7.47 -24.36
N ARG A 386 22.24 7.73 -25.24
CA ARG A 386 20.90 8.21 -24.86
C ARG A 386 19.97 7.07 -24.46
N ILE A 387 20.17 5.87 -24.99
CA ILE A 387 19.49 4.66 -24.49
C ILE A 387 19.87 4.44 -23.02
N PHE A 388 21.14 4.65 -22.65
CA PHE A 388 21.58 4.60 -21.25
C PHE A 388 20.83 5.61 -20.35
N ILE A 389 20.76 6.90 -20.71
CA ILE A 389 20.11 7.90 -19.86
C ILE A 389 18.60 7.70 -19.75
N ILE A 390 17.94 7.16 -20.79
CA ILE A 390 16.52 6.77 -20.75
C ILE A 390 16.32 5.63 -19.75
N MET A 391 17.13 4.56 -19.82
CA MET A 391 17.04 3.44 -18.88
C MET A 391 17.32 3.89 -17.44
N TYR A 392 18.34 4.73 -17.21
CA TYR A 392 18.60 5.31 -15.89
C TYR A 392 17.38 6.11 -15.39
N GLY A 393 16.81 6.99 -16.20
CA GLY A 393 15.65 7.79 -15.83
C GLY A 393 14.43 6.96 -15.44
N VAL A 394 14.06 5.98 -16.28
CA VAL A 394 12.89 5.12 -16.02
C VAL A 394 13.10 4.23 -14.80
N THR A 395 14.25 3.55 -14.69
CA THR A 395 14.54 2.65 -13.57
C THR A 395 14.66 3.42 -12.24
N SER A 396 15.31 4.59 -12.24
CA SER A 396 15.43 5.40 -11.02
C SER A 396 14.10 5.98 -10.56
N MET A 397 13.20 6.36 -11.49
CA MET A 397 11.87 6.88 -11.18
C MET A 397 10.96 5.81 -10.56
N TYR A 398 11.09 4.55 -10.98
CA TYR A 398 10.40 3.44 -10.33
C TYR A 398 10.88 3.24 -8.88
N PHE A 399 12.19 3.18 -8.66
CA PHE A 399 12.74 2.94 -7.33
C PHE A 399 12.49 4.08 -6.34
N SER A 400 12.54 5.34 -6.78
CA SER A 400 12.11 6.47 -5.94
C SER A 400 10.63 6.41 -5.59
N ALA A 401 9.77 5.86 -6.46
CA ALA A 401 8.33 5.73 -6.16
C ALA A 401 8.06 4.72 -5.06
N VAL A 402 8.86 3.64 -5.02
CA VAL A 402 8.80 2.59 -4.00
C VAL A 402 9.37 3.05 -2.65
N MET A 403 10.40 3.90 -2.64
CA MET A 403 11.16 4.21 -1.42
C MET A 403 11.68 5.66 -1.37
N VAL A 404 11.35 6.39 -0.30
CA VAL A 404 11.79 7.79 -0.09
C VAL A 404 13.30 7.97 -0.17
N ARG A 405 14.12 7.08 0.44
CA ARG A 405 15.60 7.19 0.39
C ARG A 405 16.16 7.20 -1.05
N LEU A 406 15.46 6.57 -2.01
CA LEU A 406 15.91 6.45 -3.41
C LEU A 406 15.53 7.68 -4.27
N MET A 407 14.90 8.69 -3.70
CA MET A 407 14.79 10.01 -4.32
C MET A 407 16.17 10.62 -4.63
N LEU A 408 17.18 10.31 -3.81
CA LEU A 408 18.56 10.75 -3.98
C LEU A 408 19.19 10.28 -5.31
N VAL A 409 18.92 9.05 -5.75
CA VAL A 409 19.46 8.53 -7.02
C VAL A 409 18.68 9.04 -8.25
N LEU A 410 17.46 9.53 -8.05
CA LEU A 410 16.66 10.16 -9.09
C LEU A 410 17.10 11.60 -9.38
N ALA A 411 17.44 12.40 -8.36
CA ALA A 411 17.75 13.81 -8.52
C ALA A 411 18.80 14.12 -9.63
N PRO A 412 19.92 13.37 -9.78
CA PRO A 412 20.88 13.63 -10.85
C PRO A 412 20.32 13.43 -12.27
N VAL A 413 19.57 12.34 -12.52
CA VAL A 413 19.01 12.08 -13.86
C VAL A 413 17.87 13.06 -14.20
N MET A 414 17.14 13.54 -13.19
CA MET A 414 16.21 14.66 -13.33
C MET A 414 16.94 15.93 -13.78
N CYS A 415 18.04 16.32 -13.12
CA CYS A 415 18.84 17.49 -13.51
C CYS A 415 19.40 17.36 -14.94
N ILE A 416 19.89 16.19 -15.33
CA ILE A 416 20.45 15.93 -16.67
C ILE A 416 19.37 16.06 -17.75
N LEU A 417 18.22 15.40 -17.59
CA LEU A 417 17.15 15.40 -18.59
C LEU A 417 16.41 16.74 -18.64
N SER A 418 16.12 17.36 -17.49
CA SER A 418 15.54 18.71 -17.45
C SER A 418 16.50 19.76 -18.01
N GLY A 419 17.81 19.62 -17.77
CA GLY A 419 18.84 20.45 -18.41
C GLY A 419 18.86 20.30 -19.94
N ILE A 420 18.71 19.08 -20.46
CA ILE A 420 18.57 18.80 -21.90
C ILE A 420 17.29 19.40 -22.49
N GLY A 421 16.15 19.23 -21.81
CA GLY A 421 14.84 19.73 -22.22
C GLY A 421 14.80 21.25 -22.27
N VAL A 422 15.21 21.92 -21.20
CA VAL A 422 15.27 23.39 -21.14
C VAL A 422 16.32 23.93 -22.14
N SER A 423 17.50 23.31 -22.27
CA SER A 423 18.45 23.64 -23.35
C SER A 423 17.82 23.56 -24.74
N GLN A 424 16.97 22.56 -24.99
CA GLN A 424 16.30 22.43 -26.29
C GLN A 424 15.28 23.53 -26.54
N VAL A 425 14.52 23.93 -25.52
CA VAL A 425 13.59 25.07 -25.61
C VAL A 425 14.37 26.36 -25.91
N LEU A 426 15.38 26.71 -25.10
CA LEU A 426 16.18 27.92 -25.34
C LEU A 426 16.86 27.89 -26.72
N SER A 427 17.52 26.79 -27.09
CA SER A 427 18.21 26.70 -28.39
C SER A 427 17.26 26.79 -29.59
N THR A 428 15.97 26.47 -29.42
CA THR A 428 14.97 26.59 -30.48
C THR A 428 14.50 28.03 -30.61
N TYR A 429 14.06 28.66 -29.52
CA TYR A 429 13.52 30.02 -29.57
C TYR A 429 14.59 31.10 -29.74
N MET A 430 15.80 30.96 -29.16
CA MET A 430 16.89 31.95 -29.32
C MET A 430 17.43 32.07 -30.74
N LYS A 431 17.19 31.07 -31.61
CA LYS A 431 17.54 31.14 -33.05
C LYS A 431 16.54 31.96 -33.86
N ASN A 432 15.32 32.15 -33.33
CA ASN A 432 14.23 32.85 -34.01
C ASN A 432 14.18 34.35 -33.67
N LEU A 433 15.19 34.89 -32.98
CA LEU A 433 15.32 36.34 -32.74
C LEU A 433 16.18 36.97 -33.83
N ASP A 434 15.67 37.99 -34.53
CA ASP A 434 16.39 38.73 -35.59
C ASP A 434 17.75 39.27 -35.15
N ILE A 435 17.90 39.56 -33.86
CA ILE A 435 19.12 40.06 -33.21
C ILE A 435 20.30 39.05 -33.34
N SER A 436 20.01 37.77 -33.57
CA SER A 436 20.98 36.67 -33.46
C SER A 436 22.06 36.66 -34.57
N ARG A 437 21.85 37.32 -35.73
CA ARG A 437 22.87 37.50 -36.78
C ARG A 437 22.71 38.79 -37.61
N PRO A 438 23.66 39.75 -37.54
CA PRO A 438 23.73 40.87 -38.48
C PRO A 438 24.14 40.47 -39.91
N ASP A 439 24.94 39.39 -40.05
CA ASP A 439 25.59 39.02 -41.31
C ASP A 439 25.12 37.68 -41.87
N LYS A 440 24.10 37.73 -42.75
CA LYS A 440 24.04 37.03 -44.06
C LYS A 440 22.67 37.20 -44.71
N LYS A 441 22.51 38.27 -45.51
CA LYS A 441 21.47 38.32 -46.56
C LYS A 441 21.87 37.37 -47.69
N SER A 442 21.47 36.10 -47.62
CA SER A 442 21.49 35.19 -48.77
C SER A 442 20.08 34.64 -49.02
N LYS A 443 19.50 34.98 -50.17
CA LYS A 443 18.21 34.48 -50.63
C LYS A 443 18.14 32.95 -50.54
N LYS A 444 17.17 32.41 -49.80
CA LYS A 444 16.61 31.07 -50.05
C LYS A 444 15.15 31.03 -49.62
N GLN A 445 14.35 30.25 -50.35
CA GLN A 445 12.89 30.24 -50.30
C GLN A 445 12.32 30.16 -48.88
N GLN A 446 11.30 30.98 -48.67
CA GLN A 446 10.50 31.06 -47.47
C GLN A 446 9.29 30.13 -47.67
N ASP A 447 9.40 28.87 -47.25
CA ASP A 447 8.24 27.98 -47.24
C ASP A 447 7.22 28.45 -46.20
N SER A 448 6.04 28.76 -46.70
CA SER A 448 4.93 29.33 -45.96
C SER A 448 4.15 28.25 -45.22
N THR A 449 4.45 28.03 -43.94
CA THR A 449 3.49 27.34 -43.06
C THR A 449 3.39 27.96 -41.67
N TYR A 450 4.48 28.14 -40.90
CA TYR A 450 4.42 28.82 -39.59
C TYR A 450 5.70 29.60 -39.22
N PRO A 451 5.81 30.90 -39.55
CA PRO A 451 6.76 31.78 -38.89
C PRO A 451 6.26 32.08 -37.47
N ILE A 452 6.89 31.47 -36.46
CA ILE A 452 6.69 31.89 -35.05
C ILE A 452 7.08 33.36 -34.96
N LYS A 453 6.13 34.25 -34.67
CA LYS A 453 6.39 35.69 -34.52
C LYS A 453 7.53 35.89 -33.50
N ASN A 454 8.47 36.77 -33.81
CA ASN A 454 9.69 36.96 -33.01
C ASN A 454 9.38 37.37 -31.55
N GLU A 455 8.25 38.04 -31.34
CA GLU A 455 7.66 38.35 -30.02
C GLU A 455 7.35 37.09 -29.18
N VAL A 456 6.82 36.03 -29.80
CA VAL A 456 6.52 34.75 -29.13
C VAL A 456 7.82 34.05 -28.69
N ALA A 457 8.87 34.14 -29.49
CA ALA A 457 10.18 33.62 -29.13
C ALA A 457 10.81 34.39 -27.95
N SER A 458 10.69 35.72 -27.95
CA SER A 458 11.10 36.57 -26.81
C SER A 458 10.30 36.23 -25.54
N GLY A 459 8.97 36.13 -25.66
CA GLY A 459 8.08 35.74 -24.56
C GLY A 459 8.42 34.38 -23.95
N MET A 460 8.70 33.38 -24.77
CA MET A 460 9.07 32.04 -24.28
C MET A 460 10.43 32.03 -23.55
N ILE A 461 11.39 32.85 -23.98
CA ILE A 461 12.68 33.02 -23.27
C ILE A 461 12.45 33.65 -21.90
N LEU A 462 11.62 34.70 -21.80
CA LEU A 462 11.27 35.35 -20.53
C LEU A 462 10.53 34.41 -19.58
N VAL A 463 9.57 33.63 -20.09
CA VAL A 463 8.85 32.60 -19.31
C VAL A 463 9.82 31.55 -18.76
N MET A 464 10.74 31.05 -19.59
CA MET A 464 11.73 30.06 -19.12
C MET A 464 12.71 30.64 -18.10
N ALA A 465 13.12 31.90 -18.25
CA ALA A 465 13.95 32.59 -17.26
C ALA A 465 13.20 32.75 -15.92
N PHE A 466 11.92 33.14 -15.95
CA PHE A 466 11.08 33.22 -14.75
C PHE A 466 10.97 31.88 -14.00
N PHE A 467 10.79 30.77 -14.72
CA PHE A 467 10.78 29.44 -14.11
C PHE A 467 12.11 29.07 -13.45
N LEU A 468 13.25 29.36 -14.08
CA LEU A 468 14.59 29.09 -13.52
C LEU A 468 14.89 29.95 -12.26
N ILE A 469 14.45 31.21 -12.26
CA ILE A 469 14.56 32.09 -11.10
C ILE A 469 13.68 31.57 -9.95
N THR A 470 12.43 31.20 -10.24
CA THR A 470 11.48 30.64 -9.26
C THR A 470 12.01 29.33 -8.65
N TYR A 471 12.59 28.44 -9.48
CA TYR A 471 13.25 27.22 -9.04
C TYR A 471 14.40 27.50 -8.06
N THR A 472 15.19 28.55 -8.31
CA THR A 472 16.31 28.94 -7.44
C THR A 472 15.82 29.44 -6.08
N PHE A 473 14.76 30.26 -6.06
CA PHE A 473 14.13 30.71 -4.81
C PHE A 473 13.52 29.55 -4.01
N HIS A 474 12.74 28.69 -4.66
CA HIS A 474 12.18 27.48 -4.04
C HIS A 474 13.27 26.61 -3.41
N SER A 475 14.32 26.33 -4.18
CA SER A 475 15.42 25.46 -3.73
C SER A 475 16.17 26.03 -2.52
N THR A 476 16.38 27.35 -2.50
CA THR A 476 17.02 28.05 -1.38
C THR A 476 16.13 28.03 -0.14
N TRP A 477 14.81 28.26 -0.30
CA TRP A 477 13.85 28.25 0.80
C TRP A 477 13.69 26.85 1.42
N VAL A 478 13.53 25.80 0.61
CA VAL A 478 13.45 24.40 1.09
C VAL A 478 14.72 24.02 1.84
N THR A 479 15.89 24.35 1.28
CA THR A 479 17.18 24.08 1.94
C THR A 479 17.27 24.79 3.29
N SER A 480 16.94 26.08 3.33
CA SER A 480 17.01 26.93 4.53
C SER A 480 16.08 26.44 5.65
N GLU A 481 14.80 26.22 5.37
CA GLU A 481 13.80 25.98 6.42
C GLU A 481 13.54 24.50 6.73
N ALA A 482 13.71 23.58 5.77
CA ALA A 482 13.40 22.15 5.97
C ALA A 482 14.63 21.28 6.20
N TYR A 483 15.67 21.40 5.36
CA TYR A 483 16.82 20.48 5.40
C TYR A 483 17.99 20.95 6.28
N SER A 484 18.02 22.21 6.71
CA SER A 484 19.14 22.77 7.50
C SER A 484 18.90 22.76 9.03
N SER A 485 18.26 21.70 9.55
CA SER A 485 18.05 21.51 10.99
C SER A 485 18.88 20.32 11.50
N PRO A 486 19.72 20.51 12.54
CA PRO A 486 20.39 19.41 13.22
C PRO A 486 19.38 18.57 14.00
N SER A 487 19.67 17.27 14.13
CA SER A 487 18.86 16.33 14.91
C SER A 487 19.21 16.33 16.40
N ILE A 488 20.36 16.93 16.77
CA ILE A 488 20.92 16.85 18.14
C ILE A 488 20.61 18.07 19.01
N VAL A 489 20.57 19.26 18.43
CA VAL A 489 20.10 20.48 19.11
C VAL A 489 18.69 20.75 18.61
N LEU A 490 17.70 20.61 19.49
CA LEU A 490 16.33 20.98 19.15
C LEU A 490 16.21 22.51 19.22
N SER A 491 15.47 23.14 18.29
CA SER A 491 15.21 24.58 18.36
C SER A 491 13.74 24.91 18.23
N ALA A 492 13.22 25.70 19.16
CA ALA A 492 11.89 26.28 19.13
C ALA A 492 11.96 27.80 18.88
N ARG A 493 10.83 28.39 18.50
CA ARG A 493 10.64 29.84 18.43
C ARG A 493 9.74 30.27 19.59
N GLY A 494 10.18 31.27 20.34
CA GLY A 494 9.37 31.95 21.36
C GLY A 494 8.25 32.78 20.72
N GLY A 495 7.29 33.23 21.54
CA GLY A 495 6.17 34.07 21.08
C GLY A 495 6.57 35.45 20.56
N ASP A 496 7.78 35.90 20.90
CA ASP A 496 8.45 37.10 20.41
C ASP A 496 9.29 36.86 19.13
N GLY A 497 9.36 35.61 18.66
CA GLY A 497 10.22 35.20 17.54
C GLY A 497 11.67 34.94 17.92
N SER A 498 12.05 35.07 19.20
CA SER A 498 13.36 34.63 19.69
C SER A 498 13.53 33.11 19.49
N ARG A 499 14.78 32.66 19.38
CA ARG A 499 15.07 31.24 19.12
C ARG A 499 15.67 30.60 20.37
N ILE A 500 14.91 29.67 20.94
CA ILE A 500 15.31 28.87 22.10
C ILE A 500 15.90 27.57 21.56
N ILE A 501 17.02 27.14 22.12
CA ILE A 501 17.71 25.90 21.78
C ILE A 501 17.75 24.99 23.02
N PHE A 502 17.31 23.74 22.84
CA PHE A 502 17.35 22.70 23.85
C PHE A 502 18.42 21.69 23.46
N ASP A 503 19.28 21.34 24.41
CA ASP A 503 20.50 20.56 24.18
C ASP A 503 20.64 19.36 25.13
N ASP A 504 19.49 18.91 25.66
CA ASP A 504 19.35 17.80 26.61
C ASP A 504 20.08 16.52 26.15
N PHE A 505 20.15 16.26 24.84
CA PHE A 505 20.88 15.11 24.30
C PHE A 505 22.38 15.17 24.63
N ARG A 506 23.04 16.30 24.35
CA ARG A 506 24.47 16.46 24.63
C ARG A 506 24.71 16.50 26.13
N GLU A 507 23.86 17.18 26.89
CA GLU A 507 23.88 17.19 28.35
C GLU A 507 23.87 15.77 28.94
N ALA A 508 22.88 14.94 28.57
CA ALA A 508 22.74 13.57 29.06
C ALA A 508 23.92 12.67 28.65
N TYR A 509 24.36 12.73 27.39
CA TYR A 509 25.51 11.96 26.93
C TYR A 509 26.81 12.41 27.62
N TYR A 510 26.96 13.69 27.92
CA TYR A 510 28.15 14.23 28.60
C TYR A 510 28.17 13.88 30.10
N TRP A 511 27.02 13.87 30.77
CA TRP A 511 26.86 13.31 32.11
C TRP A 511 27.23 11.83 32.13
N LEU A 512 26.68 11.05 31.19
CA LEU A 512 26.93 9.60 31.09
C LEU A 512 28.42 9.29 30.89
N ARG A 513 29.16 10.17 30.21
CA ARG A 513 30.61 10.08 30.00
C ARG A 513 31.45 10.38 31.24
N HIS A 514 31.04 11.31 32.10
CA HIS A 514 31.89 11.79 33.21
C HIS A 514 31.46 11.24 34.59
N ASN A 515 30.23 10.74 34.70
CA ASN A 515 29.62 10.34 35.98
C ASN A 515 29.32 8.84 36.08
N THR A 516 29.76 8.02 35.11
CA THR A 516 29.64 6.55 35.15
C THR A 516 30.99 5.84 34.99
N PRO A 517 31.15 4.59 35.46
CA PRO A 517 32.35 3.78 35.20
C PRO A 517 32.69 3.64 33.71
N GLU A 518 33.97 3.51 33.37
CA GLU A 518 34.45 3.38 31.97
C GLU A 518 34.00 2.08 31.28
N ASP A 519 33.63 1.06 32.05
CA ASP A 519 33.11 -0.24 31.62
C ASP A 519 31.57 -0.32 31.70
N ALA A 520 30.89 0.76 32.08
CA ALA A 520 29.44 0.78 32.24
C ALA A 520 28.71 0.46 30.92
N LYS A 521 27.75 -0.46 31.01
CA LYS A 521 26.96 -0.96 29.88
C LYS A 521 25.60 -0.26 29.86
N VAL A 522 25.28 0.36 28.73
CA VAL A 522 24.09 1.18 28.52
C VAL A 522 23.12 0.45 27.59
N MET A 523 21.88 0.29 28.02
CA MET A 523 20.78 -0.21 27.20
C MET A 523 19.89 0.95 26.74
N SER A 524 19.69 1.08 25.44
CA SER A 524 18.76 2.02 24.81
C SER A 524 18.09 1.35 23.61
N TRP A 525 17.18 2.05 22.94
CA TRP A 525 16.74 1.65 21.60
C TRP A 525 17.86 1.83 20.56
N TRP A 526 17.76 1.10 19.44
CA TRP A 526 18.87 0.96 18.47
C TRP A 526 19.20 2.25 17.71
N ASP A 527 18.21 3.12 17.49
CA ASP A 527 18.37 4.45 16.86
C ASP A 527 19.53 5.28 17.46
N TYR A 528 19.79 5.11 18.76
CA TYR A 528 20.70 5.96 19.54
C TYR A 528 22.10 5.38 19.73
N GLY A 529 22.34 4.14 19.28
CA GLY A 529 23.57 3.38 19.57
C GLY A 529 24.86 4.11 19.16
N TYR A 530 24.89 4.63 17.94
CA TYR A 530 26.02 5.40 17.41
C TYR A 530 26.26 6.70 18.18
N GLN A 531 25.21 7.41 18.59
CA GLN A 531 25.34 8.68 19.32
C GLN A 531 25.89 8.44 20.72
N ILE A 532 25.37 7.46 21.46
CA ILE A 532 25.88 7.09 22.79
C ILE A 532 27.35 6.67 22.69
N THR A 533 27.69 5.80 21.74
CA THR A 533 29.08 5.32 21.60
C THR A 533 30.05 6.43 21.18
N ALA A 534 29.64 7.38 20.34
CA ALA A 534 30.49 8.48 19.89
C ALA A 534 30.59 9.66 20.88
N MET A 535 29.50 9.98 21.60
CA MET A 535 29.45 11.12 22.53
C MET A 535 29.72 10.72 23.97
N ALA A 536 28.94 9.78 24.50
CA ALA A 536 29.07 9.32 25.87
C ALA A 536 30.30 8.41 26.07
N ASN A 537 30.79 7.78 25.00
CA ASN A 537 31.95 6.89 25.05
C ASN A 537 31.77 5.77 26.09
N ARG A 538 30.62 5.08 26.01
CA ARG A 538 30.23 3.96 26.87
C ARG A 538 29.81 2.76 26.04
N THR A 539 29.87 1.58 26.66
CA THR A 539 29.59 0.31 25.99
C THR A 539 28.08 0.14 25.78
N ILE A 540 27.64 -0.26 24.58
CA ILE A 540 26.23 -0.37 24.23
C ILE A 540 25.84 -1.77 23.71
N LEU A 541 24.62 -2.20 24.04
CA LEU A 541 24.11 -3.53 23.74
C LEU A 541 23.61 -3.68 22.29
N VAL A 542 22.90 -2.68 21.77
CA VAL A 542 22.31 -2.68 20.42
C VAL A 542 22.61 -1.37 19.71
N ASP A 543 22.72 -1.42 18.39
CA ASP A 543 23.27 -0.32 17.60
C ASP A 543 22.51 -0.13 16.29
N ASN A 544 22.72 1.01 15.61
CA ASN A 544 21.93 1.39 14.43
C ASN A 544 22.16 0.45 13.22
N ASN A 545 23.29 -0.27 13.19
CA ASN A 545 23.53 -1.34 12.21
C ASN A 545 22.74 -2.60 12.60
N THR A 546 21.51 -2.77 12.10
CA THR A 546 20.56 -3.82 12.51
C THR A 546 20.88 -5.24 12.00
N TRP A 547 22.12 -5.71 12.19
CA TRP A 547 22.61 -6.99 11.66
C TRP A 547 22.15 -8.24 12.44
N ASN A 548 21.88 -8.11 13.75
CA ASN A 548 21.36 -9.20 14.59
C ASN A 548 19.99 -8.85 15.19
N ASN A 549 18.94 -9.27 14.47
CA ASN A 549 17.54 -9.05 14.86
C ASN A 549 17.18 -9.70 16.20
N THR A 550 17.78 -10.83 16.56
CA THR A 550 17.47 -11.55 17.82
C THR A 550 17.92 -10.73 19.04
N HIS A 551 19.06 -10.06 18.94
CA HIS A 551 19.57 -9.21 20.02
C HIS A 551 18.72 -7.94 20.20
N ILE A 552 18.30 -7.31 19.09
CA ILE A 552 17.36 -6.17 19.11
C ILE A 552 15.99 -6.62 19.68
N SER A 553 15.51 -7.80 19.29
CA SER A 553 14.31 -8.41 19.85
C SER A 553 14.43 -8.61 21.37
N ARG A 554 15.59 -9.02 21.88
CA ARG A 554 15.84 -9.17 23.33
C ARG A 554 15.75 -7.84 24.08
N VAL A 555 16.30 -6.74 23.53
CA VAL A 555 16.12 -5.39 24.09
C VAL A 555 14.66 -4.93 23.99
N GLY A 556 13.98 -5.19 22.87
CA GLY A 556 12.54 -4.93 22.73
C GLY A 556 11.69 -5.66 23.78
N GLN A 557 12.04 -6.91 24.11
CA GLN A 557 11.40 -7.69 25.18
C GLN A 557 11.64 -7.07 26.56
N ALA A 558 12.85 -6.58 26.85
CA ALA A 558 13.14 -5.87 28.10
C ALA A 558 12.33 -4.57 28.21
N MET A 559 12.25 -3.78 27.15
CA MET A 559 11.52 -2.52 27.14
C MET A 559 9.99 -2.70 27.23
N ALA A 560 9.43 -3.74 26.60
CA ALA A 560 7.99 -3.99 26.53
C ALA A 560 7.40 -4.84 27.68
N SER A 561 8.22 -5.62 28.39
CA SER A 561 7.73 -6.48 29.47
C SER A 561 7.54 -5.73 30.80
N THR A 562 7.02 -6.44 31.81
CA THR A 562 6.92 -5.92 33.18
C THR A 562 8.30 -5.86 33.84
N GLU A 563 8.50 -4.97 34.83
CA GLU A 563 9.75 -4.81 35.58
C GLU A 563 10.44 -6.12 36.01
N GLU A 564 9.65 -7.13 36.41
CA GLU A 564 10.17 -8.41 36.91
C GLU A 564 10.88 -9.21 35.80
N ARG A 565 10.26 -9.31 34.62
CA ARG A 565 10.86 -9.97 33.45
C ARG A 565 11.93 -9.10 32.80
N ALA A 566 11.73 -7.80 32.73
CA ALA A 566 12.74 -6.90 32.21
C ALA A 566 14.04 -6.94 33.04
N TYR A 567 13.94 -7.03 34.37
CA TYR A 567 15.10 -7.13 35.25
C TYR A 567 15.88 -8.44 35.05
N GLU A 568 15.18 -9.57 34.85
CA GLU A 568 15.80 -10.85 34.48
C GLU A 568 16.65 -10.69 33.20
N ILE A 569 16.11 -10.06 32.16
CA ILE A 569 16.82 -9.79 30.89
C ILE A 569 17.98 -8.81 31.08
N MET A 570 17.78 -7.72 31.83
CA MET A 570 18.83 -6.73 32.11
C MET A 570 19.99 -7.32 32.90
N ARG A 571 19.74 -8.24 33.84
CA ARG A 571 20.80 -8.94 34.58
C ARG A 571 21.47 -10.04 33.74
N GLU A 572 20.75 -10.73 32.85
CA GLU A 572 21.33 -11.67 31.88
C GLU A 572 22.35 -10.98 30.94
N LEU A 573 22.09 -9.72 30.57
CA LEU A 573 22.92 -8.93 29.66
C LEU A 573 23.86 -7.92 30.36
N ASP A 574 24.10 -8.07 31.67
CA ASP A 574 24.92 -7.18 32.52
C ASP A 574 24.63 -5.67 32.39
N VAL A 575 23.38 -5.27 32.11
CA VAL A 575 23.00 -3.87 31.93
C VAL A 575 23.23 -3.09 33.23
N SER A 576 24.00 -2.00 33.14
CA SER A 576 24.27 -1.10 34.28
C SER A 576 23.32 0.10 34.28
N TYR A 577 23.09 0.70 33.11
CA TYR A 577 22.23 1.86 32.91
C TYR A 577 21.24 1.63 31.76
N VAL A 578 20.06 2.24 31.87
CA VAL A 578 19.03 2.28 30.84
C VAL A 578 18.77 3.73 30.47
N LEU A 579 18.85 4.06 29.19
CA LEU A 579 18.58 5.40 28.67
C LEU A 579 17.30 5.36 27.83
N VAL A 580 16.35 6.25 28.15
CA VAL A 580 15.10 6.45 27.40
C VAL A 580 14.88 7.93 27.11
N ILE A 581 14.19 8.20 26.00
CA ILE A 581 13.85 9.56 25.54
C ILE A 581 12.35 9.79 25.68
N PHE A 582 12.00 10.88 26.36
CA PHE A 582 10.64 11.24 26.75
C PHE A 582 10.30 12.66 26.27
N GLY A 583 9.38 12.77 25.32
CA GLY A 583 9.00 14.05 24.70
C GLY A 583 7.88 14.80 25.42
N GLY A 584 7.31 14.25 26.49
CA GLY A 584 6.02 14.68 27.04
C GLY A 584 5.98 16.12 27.60
N LEU A 585 7.13 16.66 28.04
CA LEU A 585 7.26 18.04 28.53
C LEU A 585 7.58 19.02 27.39
N THR A 586 8.51 18.67 26.50
CA THR A 586 8.96 19.53 25.38
C THR A 586 7.99 19.55 24.20
N GLY A 587 7.15 18.53 24.04
CA GLY A 587 6.35 18.30 22.84
C GLY A 587 7.12 17.58 21.73
N TYR A 588 8.22 16.89 22.04
CA TYR A 588 9.03 16.20 21.05
C TYR A 588 8.36 14.92 20.53
N SER A 589 7.90 14.94 19.28
CA SER A 589 7.08 13.87 18.68
C SER A 589 7.82 12.55 18.41
N SER A 590 9.15 12.52 18.43
CA SER A 590 9.96 11.35 18.06
C SER A 590 10.56 10.63 19.27
N ASP A 591 9.81 10.60 20.37
CA ASP A 591 10.19 9.95 21.63
C ASP A 591 9.93 8.42 21.63
N ASP A 592 10.42 7.73 22.67
CA ASP A 592 10.37 6.26 22.73
C ASP A 592 8.95 5.72 22.94
N ILE A 593 8.02 6.52 23.47
CA ILE A 593 6.61 6.13 23.62
C ILE A 593 5.93 6.02 22.25
N ASN A 594 6.20 6.93 21.32
CA ASN A 594 5.67 6.83 19.94
C ASN A 594 6.36 5.70 19.14
N LYS A 595 7.58 5.31 19.50
CA LYS A 595 8.29 4.15 18.92
C LYS A 595 7.94 2.81 19.57
N PHE A 596 7.34 2.83 20.76
CA PHE A 596 7.09 1.66 21.61
C PHE A 596 6.44 0.49 20.88
N LEU A 597 5.48 0.75 20.00
CA LEU A 597 4.77 -0.29 19.24
C LEU A 597 5.70 -1.08 18.29
N TRP A 598 6.78 -0.46 17.79
CA TRP A 598 7.83 -1.17 17.04
C TRP A 598 8.69 -2.05 17.95
N MET A 599 8.97 -1.60 19.19
CA MET A 599 9.64 -2.42 20.20
C MET A 599 8.82 -3.67 20.55
N VAL A 600 7.50 -3.52 20.67
CA VAL A 600 6.56 -4.64 20.88
C VAL A 600 6.57 -5.61 19.69
N ARG A 601 6.46 -5.11 18.45
CA ARG A 601 6.48 -5.94 17.23
C ARG A 601 7.78 -6.72 17.04
N ILE A 602 8.93 -6.05 17.22
CA ILE A 602 10.26 -6.67 17.08
C ILE A 602 10.55 -7.58 18.28
N GLY A 603 10.13 -7.21 19.49
CA GLY A 603 10.25 -8.04 20.69
C GLY A 603 9.45 -9.35 20.60
N GLY A 604 8.24 -9.28 20.06
CA GLY A 604 7.35 -10.43 19.85
C GLY A 604 7.62 -11.29 18.61
N SER A 605 8.54 -10.88 17.72
CA SER A 605 8.80 -11.60 16.45
C SER A 605 9.72 -12.83 16.58
N THR A 606 10.35 -13.05 17.73
CA THR A 606 11.25 -14.18 17.99
C THR A 606 10.59 -15.22 18.90
N ASP A 607 11.10 -16.47 18.90
CA ASP A 607 10.51 -17.56 19.69
C ASP A 607 10.44 -17.29 21.20
N THR A 608 11.42 -16.58 21.76
CA THR A 608 11.42 -16.13 23.17
C THR A 608 10.37 -15.05 23.43
N GLY A 609 10.02 -14.29 22.39
CA GLY A 609 9.08 -13.18 22.40
C GLY A 609 7.60 -13.57 22.36
N LYS A 610 7.24 -14.85 22.17
CA LYS A 610 5.84 -15.33 22.02
C LYS A 610 4.87 -14.92 23.14
N HIS A 611 5.39 -14.52 24.30
CA HIS A 611 4.61 -14.01 25.43
C HIS A 611 4.21 -12.53 25.28
N ILE A 612 4.85 -11.78 24.38
CA ILE A 612 4.55 -10.40 24.03
C ILE A 612 3.63 -10.40 22.81
N LYS A 613 2.39 -9.92 22.97
CA LYS A 613 1.43 -9.81 21.88
C LYS A 613 1.04 -8.36 21.68
N GLU A 614 1.03 -7.90 20.43
CA GLU A 614 0.71 -6.50 20.11
C GLU A 614 -0.68 -6.10 20.62
N HIS A 615 -1.65 -7.02 20.59
CA HIS A 615 -3.02 -6.74 21.02
C HIS A 615 -3.18 -6.46 22.51
N ASP A 616 -2.25 -6.92 23.35
CA ASP A 616 -2.33 -6.73 24.80
C ASP A 616 -2.09 -5.27 25.22
N TYR A 617 -1.53 -4.43 24.33
CA TYR A 617 -1.24 -3.01 24.61
C TYR A 617 -2.33 -2.04 24.14
N TYR A 618 -3.35 -2.52 23.42
CA TYR A 618 -4.50 -1.70 23.01
C TYR A 618 -5.64 -1.77 24.04
N THR A 619 -6.52 -0.76 24.00
CA THR A 619 -7.81 -0.81 24.70
C THR A 619 -8.71 -1.91 24.11
N PRO A 620 -9.81 -2.30 24.80
CA PRO A 620 -10.80 -3.24 24.24
C PRO A 620 -11.44 -2.78 22.92
N THR A 621 -11.41 -1.47 22.62
CA THR A 621 -11.87 -0.87 21.36
C THR A 621 -10.81 -0.87 20.25
N GLY A 622 -9.56 -1.25 20.55
CA GLY A 622 -8.44 -1.27 19.60
C GLY A 622 -7.63 0.03 19.52
N GLU A 623 -7.78 0.95 20.47
CA GLU A 623 -7.05 2.22 20.52
C GLU A 623 -5.74 2.09 21.32
N PHE A 624 -4.72 2.90 21.00
CA PHE A 624 -3.50 3.01 21.81
C PHE A 624 -3.54 4.29 22.64
N ARG A 625 -3.75 4.16 23.96
CA ARG A 625 -3.96 5.29 24.87
C ARG A 625 -3.11 5.15 26.14
N VAL A 626 -2.57 6.28 26.62
CA VAL A 626 -1.69 6.38 27.80
C VAL A 626 -2.41 6.88 29.07
N ASP A 627 -3.68 7.21 28.92
CA ASP A 627 -4.59 7.67 29.96
C ASP A 627 -5.20 6.49 30.75
N ARG A 628 -6.24 6.76 31.55
CA ARG A 628 -6.90 5.75 32.39
C ARG A 628 -7.66 4.67 31.62
N GLU A 629 -7.96 4.89 30.34
CA GLU A 629 -8.63 3.92 29.48
C GLU A 629 -7.60 3.00 28.77
N GLY A 630 -6.31 3.32 28.84
CA GLY A 630 -5.22 2.51 28.32
C GLY A 630 -5.14 1.11 28.92
N SER A 631 -4.54 0.16 28.18
CA SER A 631 -4.41 -1.23 28.64
C SER A 631 -3.67 -1.34 29.98
N PRO A 632 -4.15 -2.17 30.94
CA PRO A 632 -3.42 -2.42 32.19
C PRO A 632 -2.05 -3.05 31.96
N VAL A 633 -1.80 -3.71 30.81
CA VAL A 633 -0.47 -4.22 30.43
C VAL A 633 0.45 -3.06 30.05
N LEU A 634 -0.04 -2.09 29.28
CA LEU A 634 0.70 -0.88 28.91
C LEU A 634 1.05 -0.03 30.14
N LEU A 635 0.09 0.24 31.04
CA LEU A 635 0.33 1.06 32.24
C LEU A 635 1.27 0.39 33.27
N ASN A 636 1.54 -0.92 33.14
CA ASN A 636 2.49 -1.68 33.98
C ASN A 636 3.78 -2.10 33.25
N CYS A 637 3.92 -1.72 31.97
CA CYS A 637 5.12 -1.94 31.16
C CYS A 637 6.32 -1.15 31.70
N LEU A 638 7.54 -1.70 31.57
CA LEU A 638 8.78 -1.02 31.96
C LEU A 638 8.90 0.35 31.27
N MET A 639 8.71 0.41 29.94
CA MET A 639 8.84 1.66 29.18
C MET A 639 7.89 2.76 29.70
N TYR A 640 6.62 2.45 29.93
CA TYR A 640 5.65 3.40 30.49
C TYR A 640 6.14 3.96 31.82
N LYS A 641 6.61 3.07 32.71
CA LYS A 641 7.10 3.46 34.03
C LYS A 641 8.38 4.32 33.96
N MET A 642 9.34 3.97 33.11
CA MET A 642 10.58 4.73 32.95
C MET A 642 10.33 6.14 32.37
N CYS A 643 9.43 6.28 31.41
CA CYS A 643 9.12 7.60 30.85
C CYS A 643 8.34 8.47 31.84
N TYR A 644 7.31 7.92 32.49
CA TYR A 644 6.38 8.70 33.32
C TYR A 644 6.73 8.78 34.82
N TYR A 645 7.86 8.23 35.28
CA TYR A 645 8.24 8.30 36.70
C TYR A 645 8.23 9.76 37.20
N ARG A 646 7.48 10.02 38.28
CA ARG A 646 7.23 11.35 38.88
C ARG A 646 6.57 12.41 37.98
N PHE A 647 6.18 12.08 36.75
CA PHE A 647 5.56 13.03 35.82
C PHE A 647 4.13 13.41 36.23
N GLY A 648 3.42 12.55 36.98
CA GLY A 648 2.02 12.76 37.40
C GLY A 648 1.75 14.03 38.21
N GLN A 649 2.78 14.64 38.78
CA GLN A 649 2.72 15.84 39.62
C GLN A 649 3.23 17.10 38.90
N VAL A 650 3.77 16.99 37.67
CA VAL A 650 4.32 18.11 36.89
C VAL A 650 3.22 18.84 36.13
N TYR A 651 3.22 20.17 36.20
CA TYR A 651 2.35 21.02 35.38
C TYR A 651 3.05 21.37 34.07
N THR A 652 2.50 20.88 32.94
CA THR A 652 3.04 21.15 31.60
C THR A 652 2.33 22.30 30.88
N GLU A 653 1.10 22.64 31.26
CA GLU A 653 0.34 23.77 30.70
C GLU A 653 -0.50 24.47 31.78
N ALA A 654 -0.61 25.79 31.71
CA ALA A 654 -1.28 26.62 32.72
C ALA A 654 -2.81 26.41 32.84
N LYS A 655 -3.43 25.65 31.92
CA LYS A 655 -4.88 25.35 31.90
C LYS A 655 -5.18 23.84 31.82
N ARG A 656 -4.21 22.99 32.15
CA ARG A 656 -4.33 21.51 32.12
C ARG A 656 -4.13 20.91 33.51
N PRO A 657 -4.63 19.69 33.77
CA PRO A 657 -4.29 18.96 34.99
C PRO A 657 -2.78 18.65 35.08
N PRO A 658 -2.24 18.42 36.29
CA PRO A 658 -0.88 17.92 36.45
C PRO A 658 -0.74 16.51 35.87
N GLY A 659 0.43 16.19 35.31
CA GLY A 659 0.66 14.95 34.56
C GLY A 659 -0.03 14.93 33.19
N TYR A 660 -0.10 16.08 32.52
CA TYR A 660 -0.59 16.20 31.15
C TYR A 660 0.54 16.08 30.12
N ASP A 661 0.40 15.16 29.18
CA ASP A 661 1.38 14.87 28.14
C ASP A 661 1.12 15.71 26.88
N ARG A 662 2.06 16.57 26.49
CA ARG A 662 1.89 17.46 25.33
C ARG A 662 1.95 16.74 23.98
N VAL A 663 2.60 15.57 23.89
CA VAL A 663 2.73 14.81 22.64
C VAL A 663 1.48 13.98 22.40
N ARG A 664 1.03 13.24 23.43
CA ARG A 664 -0.18 12.42 23.38
C ARG A 664 -1.47 13.22 23.58
N ASN A 665 -1.36 14.48 24.02
CA ASN A 665 -2.49 15.36 24.36
C ASN A 665 -3.45 14.77 25.42
N ALA A 666 -2.92 13.93 26.31
CA ALA A 666 -3.68 13.14 27.27
C ALA A 666 -3.17 13.31 28.71
N GLU A 667 -4.05 13.14 29.69
CA GLU A 667 -3.67 13.03 31.10
C GLU A 667 -3.24 11.59 31.41
N ILE A 668 -2.10 11.39 32.06
CA ILE A 668 -1.58 10.03 32.29
C ILE A 668 -2.50 9.19 33.20
N GLY A 669 -2.65 7.91 32.85
CA GLY A 669 -3.52 6.99 33.58
C GLY A 669 -3.04 6.68 34.99
N ASN A 670 -1.77 6.33 35.13
CA ASN A 670 -1.15 6.02 36.42
C ASN A 670 -0.22 7.16 36.87
N LYS A 671 -0.64 7.96 37.85
CA LYS A 671 0.10 9.14 38.31
C LYS A 671 1.22 8.85 39.29
N ASP A 672 1.00 7.91 40.21
CA ASP A 672 1.89 7.63 41.34
C ASP A 672 2.25 6.14 41.36
N PHE A 673 3.50 5.83 41.00
CA PHE A 673 4.07 4.49 41.06
C PHE A 673 5.55 4.56 41.39
N GLU A 674 6.07 3.48 41.98
CA GLU A 674 7.50 3.34 42.28
C GLU A 674 8.17 2.35 41.33
N LEU A 675 9.47 2.55 41.13
CA LEU A 675 10.38 1.63 40.43
C LEU A 675 11.03 0.71 41.47
N ASP A 676 10.65 -0.57 41.47
CA ASP A 676 11.18 -1.55 42.43
C ASP A 676 12.65 -1.85 42.11
N VAL A 677 12.95 -2.11 40.83
CA VAL A 677 14.25 -2.64 40.33
C VAL A 677 15.19 -1.62 39.69
N LEU A 678 14.71 -0.41 39.42
CA LEU A 678 15.50 0.70 38.87
C LEU A 678 15.59 1.87 39.86
N GLU A 679 16.64 2.67 39.78
CA GLU A 679 16.75 3.99 40.40
C GLU A 679 16.98 5.07 39.34
N GLU A 680 16.38 6.24 39.51
CA GLU A 680 16.62 7.40 38.64
C GLU A 680 18.02 7.95 38.93
N ALA A 681 18.90 7.93 37.93
CA ALA A 681 20.29 8.36 38.06
C ALA A 681 20.51 9.78 37.50
N TYR A 682 19.84 10.11 36.39
CA TYR A 682 19.83 11.45 35.80
C TYR A 682 18.57 11.70 34.98
N THR A 683 18.08 12.94 34.95
CA THR A 683 17.03 13.43 34.05
C THR A 683 17.43 14.85 33.66
N THR A 684 17.36 15.18 32.37
CA THR A 684 17.82 16.49 31.85
C THR A 684 16.89 17.65 32.23
N GLU A 685 17.35 18.89 32.02
CA GLU A 685 16.61 20.11 32.35
C GLU A 685 15.15 20.08 31.84
N HIS A 686 14.94 19.69 30.58
CA HIS A 686 13.61 19.65 29.95
C HIS A 686 12.99 18.24 29.94
N TRP A 687 13.53 17.32 30.75
CA TRP A 687 13.09 15.93 30.89
C TRP A 687 13.11 15.12 29.58
N LEU A 688 13.88 15.57 28.58
CA LEU A 688 13.94 14.97 27.25
C LEU A 688 14.64 13.60 27.27
N VAL A 689 15.71 13.48 28.06
CA VAL A 689 16.46 12.23 28.23
C VAL A 689 16.46 11.85 29.71
N ARG A 690 16.18 10.57 29.99
CA ARG A 690 16.15 10.01 31.34
C ARG A 690 17.05 8.78 31.41
N ILE A 691 17.89 8.74 32.42
CA ILE A 691 18.89 7.70 32.65
C ILE A 691 18.59 7.04 34.00
N TYR A 692 18.30 5.74 33.93
CA TYR A 692 18.04 4.89 35.09
C TYR A 692 19.23 3.97 35.33
N LYS A 693 19.57 3.73 36.59
CA LYS A 693 20.56 2.72 36.99
C LYS A 693 19.84 1.44 37.42
N VAL A 694 20.35 0.30 36.98
CA VAL A 694 19.84 -1.02 37.35
C VAL A 694 20.33 -1.33 38.76
N LYS A 695 19.41 -1.65 39.69
CA LYS A 695 19.79 -1.99 41.07
C LYS A 695 20.43 -3.37 41.14
N ASP A 696 21.29 -3.56 42.12
CA ASP A 696 21.81 -4.87 42.47
C ASP A 696 20.75 -5.80 43.06
N LEU A 697 21.06 -7.10 43.08
CA LEU A 697 20.23 -8.10 43.73
C LEU A 697 20.01 -7.72 45.20
N ASP A 698 18.83 -8.04 45.74
CA ASP A 698 18.55 -7.73 47.13
C ASP A 698 19.56 -8.43 48.05
N ASN A 699 20.23 -7.67 48.91
CA ASN A 699 21.30 -8.15 49.79
C ASN A 699 20.86 -9.29 50.75
N ARG A 700 19.56 -9.55 50.88
CA ARG A 700 18.97 -10.64 51.69
C ARG A 700 18.22 -11.68 50.86
N GLY A 701 18.30 -11.64 49.52
CA GLY A 701 17.60 -12.55 48.62
C GLY A 701 16.07 -12.47 48.66
N LEU A 702 15.48 -11.35 49.12
CA LEU A 702 14.03 -11.24 49.27
C LEU A 702 13.34 -10.98 47.93
N SER A 703 12.35 -11.82 47.60
CA SER A 703 11.45 -11.61 46.46
C SER A 703 10.52 -10.40 46.64
N ARG A 704 9.93 -9.93 45.54
CA ARG A 704 9.05 -8.75 45.49
C ARG A 704 7.86 -8.83 46.46
N THR A 705 7.30 -10.02 46.65
CA THR A 705 6.23 -10.28 47.64
C THR A 705 6.72 -10.21 49.09
N GLY A 706 7.96 -10.62 49.36
CA GLY A 706 8.61 -10.46 50.66
C GLY A 706 8.80 -8.99 51.05
N LYS A 707 9.31 -8.16 50.12
CA LYS A 707 9.49 -6.71 50.34
C LYS A 707 8.16 -5.99 50.56
N LYS A 708 7.10 -6.32 49.81
CA LYS A 708 5.76 -5.74 50.03
C LYS A 708 5.13 -6.17 51.36
N LYS A 709 5.30 -7.44 51.79
CA LYS A 709 4.87 -7.86 53.14
C LYS A 709 5.62 -7.14 54.27
N LEU A 710 6.91 -6.85 54.10
CA LEU A 710 7.70 -6.08 55.08
C LEU A 710 7.31 -4.59 55.16
N ARG A 711 6.90 -3.98 54.04
CA ARG A 711 6.31 -2.61 54.04
C ARG A 711 4.86 -2.60 54.53
N GLY A 712 4.12 -3.70 54.34
CA GLY A 712 2.70 -3.84 54.65
C GLY A 712 2.37 -4.24 56.10
N SER A 713 3.02 -3.64 57.11
CA SER A 713 2.54 -3.71 58.49
C SER A 713 3.01 -2.52 59.33
N PRO A 714 2.25 -1.40 59.37
CA PRO A 714 2.43 -0.39 60.39
C PRO A 714 1.86 -0.92 61.71
N ARG A 715 2.67 -1.67 62.47
CA ARG A 715 2.48 -1.70 63.93
C ARG A 715 2.74 -0.27 64.40
N ALA A 716 1.72 0.42 64.92
CA ALA A 716 1.74 1.87 65.13
C ALA A 716 2.92 2.33 66.00
N SER A 717 4.03 2.71 65.36
CA SER A 717 5.25 3.15 66.03
C SER A 717 5.13 4.63 66.38
N ARG A 718 4.63 4.89 67.59
CA ARG A 718 4.67 6.21 68.22
C ARG A 718 6.13 6.51 68.61
N ALA A 719 6.94 6.91 67.62
CA ALA A 719 8.39 7.01 67.72
C ALA A 719 8.89 8.45 67.44
N THR A 720 8.53 9.38 68.31
CA THR A 720 9.33 10.60 68.54
C THR A 720 10.42 10.25 69.56
N THR A 721 11.68 10.22 69.12
CA THR A 721 12.86 9.88 69.96
C THR A 721 14.03 10.75 69.52
N PRO A 722 15.03 11.08 70.38
CA PRO A 722 15.59 10.22 71.45
C PRO A 722 15.64 10.85 72.86
N PRO A 723 16.09 10.12 73.92
CA PRO A 723 16.78 8.82 73.88
C PRO A 723 16.19 7.67 74.72
N THR A 724 16.46 6.45 74.22
CA THR A 724 16.72 5.18 74.96
C THR A 724 15.75 4.72 76.06
N TYR A 725 15.09 3.58 75.83
CA TYR A 725 15.38 2.28 76.47
C TYR A 725 14.40 1.22 75.93
N GLY A 726 14.88 0.06 75.50
CA GLY A 726 14.03 -1.02 74.96
C GLY A 726 13.48 -1.92 76.09
N PRO A 727 12.19 -2.34 76.06
CA PRO A 727 11.62 -3.18 77.10
C PRO A 727 12.05 -4.64 76.95
N ARG A 728 12.69 -5.18 78.00
CA ARG A 728 12.83 -6.63 78.21
C ARG A 728 11.49 -7.25 78.62
N SER A 729 11.38 -8.56 78.44
CA SER A 729 10.27 -9.42 78.85
C SER A 729 9.80 -9.22 80.31
N PRO A 730 8.49 -9.28 80.59
CA PRO A 730 7.99 -9.24 81.97
C PRO A 730 8.15 -10.60 82.67
N SER A 731 8.89 -10.63 83.77
CA SER A 731 8.83 -11.64 84.80
C SER A 731 7.69 -11.33 85.80
N PRO A 732 6.90 -12.31 86.27
CA PRO A 732 5.82 -12.05 87.22
C PRO A 732 6.30 -11.99 88.67
N SER A 733 5.69 -11.11 89.46
CA SER A 733 5.83 -11.03 90.92
C SER A 733 4.51 -11.39 91.61
N ALA A 734 4.56 -12.35 92.53
CA ALA A 734 3.48 -12.71 93.46
C ALA A 734 3.71 -12.01 94.83
N PRO A 735 3.06 -12.37 95.97
CA PRO A 735 1.85 -13.19 96.19
C PRO A 735 0.83 -12.58 97.21
N ALA A 736 -0.34 -13.23 97.36
CA ALA A 736 -1.15 -13.43 98.59
C ALA A 736 -2.66 -13.60 98.22
N GLY A 737 -3.43 -14.56 98.73
CA GLY A 737 -3.13 -15.76 99.54
C GLY A 737 -4.43 -16.43 100.00
N GLU A 738 -4.47 -17.79 100.01
CA GLU A 738 -5.47 -18.68 100.68
C GLU A 738 -6.96 -18.53 100.24
N GLY A 739 -7.83 -19.54 100.06
CA GLY A 739 -7.81 -21.01 100.08
C GLY A 739 -9.26 -21.49 99.75
N ALA A 740 -9.61 -22.75 99.45
CA ALA A 740 -8.85 -24.00 99.32
C ALA A 740 -9.65 -25.00 98.41
N GLU A 741 -9.30 -26.29 98.45
CA GLU A 741 -9.91 -27.42 97.71
C GLU A 741 -11.07 -28.10 98.50
N PRO A 742 -11.90 -29.05 97.97
CA PRO A 742 -11.53 -30.14 97.03
C PRO A 742 -12.50 -30.48 95.86
N ALA A 743 -12.05 -31.47 95.05
CA ALA A 743 -12.67 -32.10 93.88
C ALA A 743 -13.75 -33.18 94.28
N PRO A 744 -14.29 -34.08 93.40
CA PRO A 744 -13.99 -34.37 91.97
C PRO A 744 -15.24 -34.71 91.08
N GLU A 745 -14.97 -35.39 89.95
CA GLU A 745 -15.84 -36.35 89.20
C GLU A 745 -16.75 -35.91 88.01
N SER A 746 -16.23 -36.19 86.81
CA SER A 746 -16.78 -37.03 85.72
C SER A 746 -18.28 -37.07 85.32
N SER A 747 -18.47 -36.91 84.01
CA SER A 747 -19.38 -37.66 83.12
C SER A 747 -20.90 -37.63 83.34
N ALA A 748 -21.62 -36.96 82.42
CA ALA A 748 -22.88 -37.47 81.85
C ALA A 748 -23.26 -36.76 80.53
N SER A 749 -23.36 -37.53 79.44
CA SER A 749 -24.44 -37.41 78.44
C SER A 749 -25.52 -38.43 78.88
N PRO A 750 -26.85 -38.30 78.60
CA PRO A 750 -27.36 -38.15 77.22
C PRO A 750 -28.76 -37.52 76.99
N ARG A 751 -29.05 -37.23 75.71
CA ARG A 751 -30.33 -37.38 74.94
C ARG A 751 -31.71 -37.00 75.54
N LEU A 752 -32.41 -36.16 74.77
CA LEU A 752 -33.79 -36.35 74.25
C LEU A 752 -33.89 -35.44 72.98
N LEU A 753 -34.29 -35.82 71.75
CA LEU A 753 -35.46 -36.55 71.21
C LEU A 753 -36.78 -35.85 71.63
N LEU A 754 -37.75 -35.53 70.76
CA LEU A 754 -38.13 -36.00 69.40
C LEU A 754 -38.98 -34.87 68.72
N GLY A 755 -38.86 -34.57 67.42
CA GLY A 755 -39.77 -35.00 66.31
C GLY A 755 -41.22 -34.45 66.41
N ALA A 756 -41.78 -33.76 65.41
CA ALA A 756 -42.36 -34.28 64.15
C ALA A 756 -42.63 -33.11 63.16
N ARG A 757 -42.38 -33.18 61.83
CA ARG A 757 -43.02 -33.98 60.73
C ARG A 757 -44.48 -33.57 60.42
N LEU A 758 -45.02 -33.64 59.19
CA LEU A 758 -44.52 -33.62 57.79
C LEU A 758 -45.75 -33.78 56.84
N ALA A 759 -45.88 -33.04 55.73
CA ALA A 759 -46.76 -33.33 54.58
C ALA A 759 -46.54 -32.27 53.47
N THR A 760 -46.56 -32.51 52.15
CA THR A 760 -46.67 -33.75 51.34
C THR A 760 -46.24 -33.48 49.87
N ARG A 761 -45.65 -34.48 49.20
CA ARG A 761 -45.82 -34.85 47.75
C ARG A 761 -45.49 -33.81 46.64
N LEU A 762 -44.98 -34.18 45.46
CA LEU A 762 -44.73 -35.47 44.78
C LEU A 762 -43.28 -35.49 44.23
N GLY A 763 -42.78 -36.66 43.80
CA GLY A 763 -41.39 -36.80 43.32
C GLY A 763 -41.23 -37.76 42.14
N GLY A 764 -39.99 -38.03 41.73
CA GLY A 764 -39.67 -39.03 40.71
C GLY A 764 -38.19 -39.12 40.31
N LYS A 765 -37.52 -40.18 40.79
CA LYS A 765 -36.50 -41.06 40.12
C LYS A 765 -35.30 -40.44 39.36
N GLU A 766 -34.14 -41.09 39.22
CA GLU A 766 -33.38 -42.14 39.94
C GLU A 766 -31.92 -42.10 39.39
N ALA A 767 -30.96 -42.83 39.95
CA ALA A 767 -29.52 -42.62 39.67
C ALA A 767 -28.92 -43.49 38.53
N ALA A 768 -27.84 -43.02 37.86
CA ALA A 768 -26.53 -43.72 37.67
C ALA A 768 -25.63 -43.16 36.53
N PHE A 769 -24.32 -43.04 36.83
CA PHE A 769 -23.11 -43.25 35.98
C PHE A 769 -22.79 -42.49 34.66
N SER A 770 -21.46 -42.37 34.44
CA SER A 770 -20.69 -42.17 33.18
C SER A 770 -20.32 -40.75 32.71
N GLU A 771 -19.32 -40.71 31.82
CA GLU A 771 -18.46 -39.58 31.45
C GLU A 771 -18.98 -38.67 30.31
N GLU A 772 -18.20 -37.62 30.05
CA GLU A 772 -18.18 -36.72 28.87
C GLU A 772 -19.26 -35.64 28.71
N GLN A 773 -18.86 -34.62 27.92
CA GLN A 773 -19.60 -33.46 27.43
C GLN A 773 -19.88 -32.31 28.42
N GLY A 774 -19.12 -31.22 28.24
CA GLY A 774 -19.28 -29.94 28.91
C GLY A 774 -18.53 -28.80 28.19
N LEU A 775 -18.34 -28.91 26.88
CA LEU A 775 -17.53 -27.99 26.06
C LEU A 775 -18.29 -27.59 24.78
N ALA A 776 -19.41 -26.86 24.94
CA ALA A 776 -20.22 -26.38 23.81
C ALA A 776 -20.75 -24.93 23.99
N ASP A 777 -21.19 -24.53 25.19
CA ASP A 777 -21.99 -23.31 25.40
C ASP A 777 -21.23 -21.98 25.56
N VAL A 778 -19.94 -21.89 25.17
CA VAL A 778 -19.13 -20.65 25.30
C VAL A 778 -18.62 -20.11 23.95
N LEU A 779 -18.97 -20.76 22.83
CA LEU A 779 -18.43 -20.41 21.50
C LEU A 779 -19.33 -19.49 20.64
N VAL A 780 -20.51 -19.09 21.11
CA VAL A 780 -21.51 -18.36 20.29
C VAL A 780 -21.81 -16.93 20.79
N VAL A 781 -20.77 -16.12 21.09
CA VAL A 781 -20.90 -14.65 21.23
C VAL A 781 -19.64 -13.93 20.70
N LYS A 782 -19.44 -13.89 19.38
CA LYS A 782 -18.27 -13.18 18.80
C LYS A 782 -18.45 -12.52 17.41
N MET A 783 -19.69 -12.25 16.98
CA MET A 783 -19.97 -11.53 15.71
C MET A 783 -21.00 -10.39 15.80
N ALA A 784 -21.65 -10.17 16.95
CA ALA A 784 -22.68 -9.15 17.13
C ALA A 784 -22.11 -7.89 17.81
N VAL A 785 -22.27 -6.71 17.18
CA VAL A 785 -21.91 -5.40 17.74
C VAL A 785 -23.19 -4.69 18.17
N PRO A 786 -23.38 -4.34 19.46
CA PRO A 786 -24.56 -3.59 19.90
C PRO A 786 -24.68 -2.26 19.15
N PHE A 787 -25.85 -2.01 18.53
CA PHE A 787 -26.09 -0.83 17.71
C PHE A 787 -26.98 0.20 18.42
N VAL A 788 -28.07 -0.28 19.02
CA VAL A 788 -28.92 0.44 19.99
C VAL A 788 -29.48 -0.61 20.97
N GLU A 789 -30.25 -0.19 21.97
CA GLU A 789 -30.88 -1.13 22.90
C GLU A 789 -31.68 -2.22 22.16
N ASP A 790 -31.38 -3.47 22.49
CA ASP A 790 -31.91 -4.70 21.88
C ASP A 790 -31.70 -4.94 20.39
N TRP A 791 -30.94 -4.09 19.68
CA TRP A 791 -30.56 -4.32 18.29
C TRP A 791 -29.05 -4.43 18.14
N ASP A 792 -28.57 -5.53 17.58
CA ASP A 792 -27.16 -5.74 17.28
C ASP A 792 -26.92 -5.75 15.76
N LEU A 793 -25.83 -5.11 15.31
CA LEU A 793 -25.29 -5.27 13.97
C LEU A 793 -24.48 -6.57 13.89
N VAL A 794 -24.92 -7.49 13.05
CA VAL A 794 -24.40 -8.87 12.97
C VAL A 794 -23.45 -9.05 11.77
N GLN A 795 -23.73 -8.37 10.66
CA GLN A 795 -23.08 -8.67 9.39
C GLN A 795 -23.04 -7.51 8.40
N THR A 796 -21.92 -7.28 7.72
CA THR A 796 -21.90 -6.56 6.42
C THR A 796 -22.66 -7.33 5.35
N LEU A 797 -23.78 -6.71 4.95
CA LEU A 797 -24.55 -6.99 3.77
C LEU A 797 -23.72 -6.59 2.52
N GLY A 798 -23.90 -5.39 1.97
CA GLY A 798 -23.19 -4.94 0.75
C GLY A 798 -22.02 -4.01 1.03
N GLU A 799 -20.98 -4.03 0.20
CA GLU A 799 -19.89 -3.03 0.18
C GLU A 799 -20.00 -2.20 -1.11
N GLY A 800 -19.97 -0.86 -1.02
CA GLY A 800 -20.08 0.04 -2.16
C GLY A 800 -19.10 1.22 -2.09
N ALA A 801 -19.02 2.02 -3.17
CA ALA A 801 -18.00 3.07 -3.31
C ALA A 801 -18.07 4.21 -2.26
N TYR A 802 -19.19 4.35 -1.54
CA TYR A 802 -19.45 5.44 -0.59
C TYR A 802 -19.95 4.96 0.80
N GLY A 803 -19.92 3.65 1.07
CA GLY A 803 -20.48 3.08 2.29
C GLY A 803 -20.64 1.56 2.26
N GLU A 804 -21.30 1.03 3.28
CA GLU A 804 -21.66 -0.40 3.40
C GLU A 804 -23.11 -0.56 3.87
N VAL A 805 -23.73 -1.70 3.62
CA VAL A 805 -24.99 -2.10 4.24
C VAL A 805 -24.69 -3.17 5.28
N GLN A 806 -25.34 -3.14 6.43
CA GLN A 806 -25.21 -4.14 7.48
C GLN A 806 -26.57 -4.70 7.92
N LEU A 807 -26.60 -5.92 8.46
CA LEU A 807 -27.76 -6.58 9.02
C LEU A 807 -27.86 -6.22 10.51
N ALA A 808 -28.96 -5.59 10.90
CA ALA A 808 -29.33 -5.43 12.31
C ALA A 808 -30.40 -6.45 12.67
N VAL A 809 -30.23 -7.13 13.80
CA VAL A 809 -31.20 -8.11 14.33
C VAL A 809 -31.62 -7.70 15.74
N ASN A 810 -32.92 -7.77 16.03
CA ASN A 810 -33.42 -7.55 17.38
C ASN A 810 -33.26 -8.82 18.24
N ARG A 811 -32.58 -8.70 19.38
CA ARG A 811 -32.28 -9.82 20.30
C ARG A 811 -33.52 -10.44 20.97
N ARG A 812 -34.65 -9.71 21.03
CA ARG A 812 -35.88 -10.15 21.72
C ARG A 812 -36.99 -10.58 20.75
N THR A 813 -37.08 -9.94 19.58
CA THR A 813 -38.13 -10.22 18.57
C THR A 813 -37.67 -11.06 17.39
N GLU A 814 -36.37 -11.34 17.26
CA GLU A 814 -35.72 -11.95 16.08
C GLU A 814 -35.94 -11.16 14.76
N GLU A 815 -36.46 -9.94 14.82
CA GLU A 815 -36.72 -9.11 13.64
C GLU A 815 -35.41 -8.65 12.99
N ALA A 816 -35.36 -8.70 11.65
CA ALA A 816 -34.17 -8.43 10.85
C ALA A 816 -34.38 -7.22 9.92
N VAL A 817 -33.41 -6.29 9.92
CA VAL A 817 -33.44 -5.04 9.14
C VAL A 817 -32.11 -4.83 8.44
N ALA A 818 -32.14 -4.42 7.17
CA ALA A 818 -30.96 -4.00 6.43
C ALA A 818 -30.67 -2.51 6.67
N VAL A 819 -29.46 -2.17 7.09
CA VAL A 819 -29.01 -0.83 7.51
C VAL A 819 -27.94 -0.33 6.53
N LYS A 820 -28.31 0.52 5.57
CA LYS A 820 -27.39 1.13 4.60
C LYS A 820 -26.71 2.35 5.24
N MET A 821 -25.40 2.27 5.46
CA MET A 821 -24.55 3.28 6.09
C MET A 821 -23.70 4.00 5.03
N VAL A 822 -23.80 5.33 4.96
CA VAL A 822 -23.13 6.15 3.94
C VAL A 822 -22.34 7.26 4.61
N ASP A 823 -21.03 7.39 4.33
CA ASP A 823 -20.22 8.50 4.84
C ASP A 823 -20.34 9.74 3.95
N ILE A 824 -20.85 10.81 4.55
CA ILE A 824 -21.08 12.10 3.90
C ILE A 824 -19.75 12.77 3.52
N LYS A 825 -18.63 12.48 4.21
CA LYS A 825 -17.32 13.05 3.87
C LYS A 825 -16.70 12.43 2.61
N CYS A 826 -16.81 11.11 2.44
CA CYS A 826 -16.32 10.44 1.24
C CYS A 826 -17.17 10.77 -0.01
N ALA A 827 -18.44 11.15 0.15
CA ALA A 827 -19.35 11.53 -0.93
C ALA A 827 -19.24 13.03 -1.35
N VAL A 828 -18.01 13.49 -1.65
CA VAL A 828 -17.65 14.92 -1.84
C VAL A 828 -18.54 15.68 -2.84
N GLU A 829 -19.12 15.02 -3.85
CA GLU A 829 -19.99 15.67 -4.85
C GLU A 829 -21.50 15.58 -4.57
N CYS A 830 -21.99 14.84 -3.56
CA CYS A 830 -23.41 14.41 -3.56
C CYS A 830 -24.23 14.30 -2.24
N PRO A 831 -24.18 15.26 -1.30
CA PRO A 831 -25.18 15.37 -0.23
C PRO A 831 -26.64 15.40 -0.77
N GLU A 832 -26.85 16.04 -1.92
CA GLU A 832 -28.16 16.12 -2.58
C GLU A 832 -28.66 14.78 -3.14
N GLN A 833 -27.76 13.90 -3.58
CA GLN A 833 -28.16 12.58 -4.09
C GLN A 833 -28.63 11.66 -2.95
N ILE A 834 -27.99 11.72 -1.78
CA ILE A 834 -28.44 10.99 -0.57
C ILE A 834 -29.80 11.53 -0.10
N ARG A 835 -29.99 12.85 -0.06
CA ARG A 835 -31.30 13.46 0.25
C ARG A 835 -32.38 12.99 -0.71
N LYS A 836 -32.08 13.00 -2.01
CA LYS A 836 -32.98 12.57 -3.07
C LYS A 836 -33.35 11.08 -2.97
N GLU A 837 -32.38 10.22 -2.68
CA GLU A 837 -32.61 8.79 -2.43
C GLU A 837 -33.55 8.59 -1.22
N ILE A 838 -33.33 9.29 -0.11
CA ILE A 838 -34.21 9.25 1.07
C ILE A 838 -35.63 9.74 0.73
N CYS A 839 -35.76 10.85 -0.01
CA CYS A 839 -37.06 11.37 -0.43
C CYS A 839 -37.81 10.41 -1.35
N ILE A 840 -37.12 9.78 -2.32
CA ILE A 840 -37.73 8.77 -3.20
C ILE A 840 -38.19 7.57 -2.36
N ASN A 841 -37.31 6.97 -1.54
CA ASN A 841 -37.65 5.81 -0.71
C ASN A 841 -38.86 6.06 0.21
N LYS A 842 -39.01 7.26 0.77
CA LYS A 842 -40.19 7.64 1.59
C LYS A 842 -41.52 7.63 0.82
N MET A 843 -41.49 7.77 -0.51
CA MET A 843 -42.67 7.78 -1.37
C MET A 843 -43.03 6.39 -1.90
N LEU A 844 -42.19 5.37 -1.70
CA LEU A 844 -42.40 4.03 -2.25
C LEU A 844 -43.09 3.10 -1.24
N ASN A 845 -44.17 2.46 -1.67
CA ASN A 845 -44.84 1.40 -0.93
C ASN A 845 -45.54 0.45 -1.92
N HIS A 846 -44.91 -0.68 -2.23
CA HIS A 846 -45.41 -1.69 -3.17
C HIS A 846 -44.84 -3.08 -2.82
N GLU A 847 -45.57 -4.16 -3.13
CA GLU A 847 -45.13 -5.53 -2.77
C GLU A 847 -43.78 -5.89 -3.42
N ASN A 848 -43.57 -5.51 -4.69
CA ASN A 848 -42.32 -5.76 -5.43
C ASN A 848 -41.25 -4.68 -5.25
N ILE A 849 -41.28 -3.90 -4.17
CA ILE A 849 -40.23 -2.92 -3.82
C ILE A 849 -39.78 -3.18 -2.38
N VAL A 850 -38.48 -3.02 -2.12
CA VAL A 850 -37.91 -3.06 -0.75
C VAL A 850 -38.53 -1.97 0.09
N LYS A 851 -39.17 -2.34 1.20
CA LYS A 851 -39.80 -1.38 2.12
C LYS A 851 -38.73 -0.54 2.83
N PHE A 852 -38.96 0.78 2.91
CA PHE A 852 -38.14 1.70 3.69
C PHE A 852 -38.78 1.96 5.05
N TYR A 853 -38.04 1.74 6.13
CA TYR A 853 -38.52 1.94 7.51
C TYR A 853 -38.17 3.32 8.06
N GLY A 854 -37.07 3.93 7.62
CA GLY A 854 -36.66 5.25 8.09
C GLY A 854 -35.19 5.55 7.85
N HIS A 855 -34.71 6.68 8.38
CA HIS A 855 -33.30 7.07 8.33
C HIS A 855 -32.87 7.74 9.64
N ARG A 856 -31.59 7.58 10.00
CA ARG A 856 -30.93 8.26 11.13
C ARG A 856 -29.65 8.92 10.62
N ARG A 857 -29.22 10.03 11.23
CA ARG A 857 -27.92 10.64 10.96
C ARG A 857 -27.14 10.76 12.25
N GLU A 858 -25.86 10.42 12.21
CA GLU A 858 -24.96 10.43 13.35
C GLU A 858 -23.58 10.91 12.90
N GLY A 859 -23.16 12.10 13.35
CA GLY A 859 -21.94 12.74 12.86
C GLY A 859 -21.91 12.90 11.34
N THR A 860 -20.98 12.19 10.70
CA THR A 860 -20.80 12.17 9.23
C THR A 860 -21.47 10.97 8.55
N ILE A 861 -22.06 10.03 9.30
CA ILE A 861 -22.69 8.82 8.75
C ILE A 861 -24.20 9.00 8.65
N GLN A 862 -24.76 8.63 7.50
CA GLN A 862 -26.20 8.55 7.24
C GLN A 862 -26.62 7.08 7.17
N TYR A 863 -27.60 6.70 8.00
CA TYR A 863 -28.16 5.34 8.10
C TYR A 863 -29.55 5.32 7.44
N LEU A 864 -29.81 4.35 6.56
CA LEU A 864 -31.12 4.07 5.98
C LEU A 864 -31.55 2.67 6.39
N PHE A 865 -32.76 2.52 6.94
CA PHE A 865 -33.34 1.27 7.41
C PHE A 865 -34.29 0.71 6.35
N LEU A 866 -34.03 -0.53 5.92
CA LEU A 866 -34.63 -1.18 4.76
C LEU A 866 -35.08 -2.62 5.10
N GLU A 867 -36.06 -3.12 4.36
CA GLU A 867 -36.50 -4.52 4.40
C GLU A 867 -35.33 -5.48 4.15
N TYR A 868 -35.16 -6.45 5.05
CA TYR A 868 -34.18 -7.52 4.87
C TYR A 868 -34.75 -8.59 3.92
N CYS A 869 -34.10 -8.78 2.77
CA CYS A 869 -34.57 -9.71 1.74
C CYS A 869 -33.81 -11.04 1.84
N SER A 870 -34.29 -11.90 2.73
CA SER A 870 -33.65 -13.17 3.09
C SER A 870 -33.46 -14.16 1.93
N GLY A 871 -34.20 -14.01 0.82
CA GLY A 871 -34.10 -14.82 -0.40
C GLY A 871 -32.82 -14.56 -1.23
N GLY A 872 -32.06 -13.51 -0.89
CA GLY A 872 -30.84 -13.10 -1.57
C GLY A 872 -31.07 -12.31 -2.86
N GLU A 873 -30.07 -12.30 -3.74
CA GLU A 873 -30.12 -11.62 -5.04
C GLU A 873 -30.79 -12.53 -6.10
N LEU A 874 -31.54 -11.95 -7.04
CA LEU A 874 -31.98 -12.65 -8.25
C LEU A 874 -30.77 -13.13 -9.05
N PHE A 875 -29.68 -12.35 -9.04
CA PHE A 875 -28.40 -12.72 -9.63
C PHE A 875 -27.95 -14.13 -9.24
N ASP A 876 -28.11 -14.54 -7.97
CA ASP A 876 -27.72 -15.88 -7.50
C ASP A 876 -28.46 -17.02 -8.21
N ARG A 877 -29.70 -16.79 -8.65
CA ARG A 877 -30.57 -17.79 -9.29
C ARG A 877 -30.25 -18.04 -10.77
N ILE A 878 -29.43 -17.20 -11.41
CA ILE A 878 -29.06 -17.33 -12.82
C ILE A 878 -27.85 -18.27 -12.95
N GLU A 879 -27.97 -19.40 -13.64
CA GLU A 879 -26.84 -20.29 -13.94
C GLU A 879 -26.01 -19.73 -15.11
N PRO A 880 -24.67 -19.60 -15.00
CA PRO A 880 -23.86 -19.03 -16.09
C PRO A 880 -23.90 -19.91 -17.33
N ASP A 881 -23.90 -19.28 -18.51
CA ASP A 881 -24.01 -19.93 -19.83
C ASP A 881 -25.31 -20.73 -20.08
N ILE A 882 -26.19 -20.90 -19.08
CA ILE A 882 -27.39 -21.76 -19.12
C ILE A 882 -28.69 -20.98 -18.86
N GLY A 883 -28.69 -20.04 -17.90
CA GLY A 883 -29.89 -19.29 -17.48
C GLY A 883 -30.64 -19.95 -16.33
N MET A 884 -31.96 -19.77 -16.29
CA MET A 884 -32.89 -20.42 -15.37
C MET A 884 -34.11 -20.95 -16.14
N PRO A 885 -34.94 -21.85 -15.57
CA PRO A 885 -36.13 -22.36 -16.25
C PRO A 885 -37.06 -21.22 -16.69
N GLU A 886 -37.54 -21.28 -17.93
CA GLU A 886 -38.37 -20.23 -18.55
C GLU A 886 -39.59 -19.84 -17.70
N SER A 887 -40.22 -20.81 -17.02
CA SER A 887 -41.32 -20.59 -16.08
C SER A 887 -40.96 -19.78 -14.83
N GLU A 888 -39.70 -19.88 -14.36
CA GLU A 888 -39.20 -19.10 -13.23
C GLU A 888 -38.78 -17.70 -13.69
N ALA A 889 -38.11 -17.60 -14.84
CA ALA A 889 -37.82 -16.33 -15.50
C ALA A 889 -39.11 -15.53 -15.77
N GLN A 890 -40.19 -16.19 -16.21
CA GLN A 890 -41.52 -15.61 -16.40
C GLN A 890 -42.11 -15.07 -15.09
N LYS A 891 -42.07 -15.85 -13.99
CA LYS A 891 -42.54 -15.41 -12.66
C LYS A 891 -41.81 -14.14 -12.20
N PHE A 892 -40.48 -14.14 -12.25
CA PHE A 892 -39.68 -12.98 -11.83
C PHE A 892 -39.89 -11.78 -12.76
N PHE A 893 -40.03 -12.00 -14.07
CA PHE A 893 -40.32 -10.92 -15.02
C PHE A 893 -41.70 -10.29 -14.78
N HIS A 894 -42.74 -11.06 -14.43
CA HIS A 894 -44.04 -10.51 -14.01
C HIS A 894 -43.91 -9.58 -12.80
N GLN A 895 -43.15 -10.00 -11.78
CA GLN A 895 -42.94 -9.23 -10.55
C GLN A 895 -42.07 -7.98 -10.78
N LEU A 896 -41.05 -8.08 -11.64
CA LEU A 896 -40.24 -6.94 -12.08
C LEU A 896 -41.10 -5.89 -12.80
N ILE A 897 -41.89 -6.32 -13.78
CA ILE A 897 -42.79 -5.42 -14.53
C ILE A 897 -43.85 -4.80 -13.61
N ALA A 898 -44.37 -5.54 -12.62
CA ALA A 898 -45.29 -4.97 -11.63
C ALA A 898 -44.64 -3.83 -10.81
N GLY A 899 -43.41 -4.04 -10.32
CA GLY A 899 -42.66 -2.99 -9.60
C GLY A 899 -42.32 -1.77 -10.47
N VAL A 900 -41.93 -1.97 -11.73
CA VAL A 900 -41.62 -0.86 -12.66
C VAL A 900 -42.88 -0.06 -13.03
N VAL A 901 -44.03 -0.71 -13.23
CA VAL A 901 -45.32 -0.02 -13.44
C VAL A 901 -45.67 0.87 -12.25
N TYR A 902 -45.46 0.39 -11.03
CA TYR A 902 -45.68 1.20 -9.84
C TYR A 902 -44.76 2.42 -9.80
N LEU A 903 -43.45 2.26 -10.05
CA LEU A 903 -42.50 3.38 -10.09
C LEU A 903 -42.91 4.43 -11.14
N HIS A 904 -43.24 4.00 -12.36
CA HIS A 904 -43.63 4.90 -13.45
C HIS A 904 -44.96 5.62 -13.17
N SER A 905 -45.93 4.95 -12.51
CA SER A 905 -47.23 5.57 -12.18
C SER A 905 -47.15 6.72 -11.19
N ILE A 906 -46.18 6.66 -10.25
CA ILE A 906 -45.85 7.77 -9.33
C ILE A 906 -44.79 8.74 -9.90
N GLY A 907 -44.42 8.57 -11.18
CA GLY A 907 -43.49 9.46 -11.89
C GLY A 907 -42.02 9.29 -11.52
N VAL A 908 -41.60 8.13 -11.02
CA VAL A 908 -40.20 7.79 -10.66
C VAL A 908 -39.63 6.78 -11.66
N THR A 909 -38.39 6.98 -12.10
CA THR A 909 -37.60 6.00 -12.89
C THR A 909 -36.39 5.52 -12.09
N HIS A 910 -35.98 4.27 -12.28
CA HIS A 910 -34.90 3.63 -11.52
C HIS A 910 -33.52 3.87 -12.14
N ARG A 911 -33.39 3.65 -13.45
CA ARG A 911 -32.18 3.88 -14.26
C ARG A 911 -30.96 3.00 -13.92
N ASP A 912 -31.16 1.93 -13.16
CA ASP A 912 -30.10 0.93 -12.88
C ASP A 912 -30.72 -0.43 -12.49
N ILE A 913 -31.64 -0.92 -13.33
CA ILE A 913 -32.30 -2.22 -13.15
C ILE A 913 -31.35 -3.32 -13.65
N LYS A 914 -30.85 -4.13 -12.71
CA LYS A 914 -29.93 -5.26 -12.94
C LYS A 914 -30.14 -6.36 -11.89
N PRO A 915 -29.79 -7.64 -12.15
CA PRO A 915 -30.11 -8.76 -11.25
C PRO A 915 -29.56 -8.65 -9.83
N GLU A 916 -28.50 -7.85 -9.62
CA GLU A 916 -27.87 -7.56 -8.32
C GLU A 916 -28.71 -6.59 -7.47
N ASN A 917 -29.44 -5.67 -8.12
CA ASN A 917 -30.34 -4.71 -7.48
C ASN A 917 -31.78 -5.28 -7.32
N LEU A 918 -32.00 -6.53 -7.73
CA LEU A 918 -33.29 -7.24 -7.61
C LEU A 918 -33.15 -8.34 -6.55
N LEU A 919 -33.79 -8.15 -5.41
CA LEU A 919 -33.71 -9.05 -4.25
C LEU A 919 -34.94 -9.96 -4.17
N LEU A 920 -34.88 -11.00 -3.33
CA LEU A 920 -35.94 -11.98 -3.13
C LEU A 920 -36.38 -12.02 -1.66
N ASP A 921 -37.70 -12.06 -1.40
CA ASP A 921 -38.25 -12.32 -0.05
C ASP A 921 -38.11 -13.81 0.35
N ALA A 922 -38.51 -14.17 1.57
CA ALA A 922 -38.52 -15.55 2.08
C ALA A 922 -39.42 -16.54 1.30
N ARG A 923 -40.18 -16.07 0.30
CA ARG A 923 -41.11 -16.84 -0.54
C ARG A 923 -40.74 -16.77 -2.02
N ASP A 924 -39.50 -16.34 -2.33
CA ASP A 924 -39.00 -16.08 -3.68
C ASP A 924 -39.87 -15.06 -4.46
N ASN A 925 -40.33 -13.99 -3.82
CA ASN A 925 -40.94 -12.86 -4.51
C ASN A 925 -39.90 -11.75 -4.74
N LEU A 926 -39.85 -11.24 -5.97
CA LEU A 926 -38.91 -10.21 -6.38
C LEU A 926 -39.25 -8.84 -5.80
N LYS A 927 -38.20 -8.16 -5.32
CA LYS A 927 -38.17 -6.86 -4.65
C LYS A 927 -37.13 -5.97 -5.34
N ILE A 928 -37.55 -4.85 -5.92
CA ILE A 928 -36.64 -3.85 -6.51
C ILE A 928 -35.97 -3.04 -5.38
N SER A 929 -34.65 -2.82 -5.47
CA SER A 929 -33.81 -2.20 -4.45
C SER A 929 -32.75 -1.24 -5.03
N ASP A 930 -32.11 -0.46 -4.16
CA ASP A 930 -31.03 0.50 -4.46
C ASP A 930 -31.42 1.70 -5.36
N PHE A 931 -32.21 2.61 -4.80
CA PHE A 931 -32.71 3.82 -5.47
C PHE A 931 -31.68 4.97 -5.58
N GLY A 932 -30.39 4.71 -5.34
CA GLY A 932 -29.33 5.74 -5.36
C GLY A 932 -29.18 6.48 -6.70
N LEU A 933 -29.56 5.85 -7.82
CA LEU A 933 -29.60 6.47 -9.16
C LEU A 933 -31.00 6.90 -9.62
N ALA A 934 -32.04 6.68 -8.82
CA ALA A 934 -33.42 6.96 -9.20
C ALA A 934 -33.70 8.47 -9.39
N THR A 935 -34.75 8.79 -10.14
CA THR A 935 -35.20 10.19 -10.29
C THR A 935 -36.68 10.30 -10.57
N VAL A 936 -37.31 11.36 -10.05
CA VAL A 936 -38.63 11.80 -10.52
C VAL A 936 -38.49 12.32 -11.96
N PHE A 937 -39.32 11.84 -12.87
CA PHE A 937 -39.41 12.31 -14.27
C PHE A 937 -40.78 12.94 -14.58
N LYS A 938 -41.80 12.70 -13.75
CA LYS A 938 -43.15 13.22 -13.94
C LYS A 938 -43.75 13.69 -12.61
N TYR A 939 -44.35 14.88 -12.60
CA TYR A 939 -44.98 15.47 -11.41
C TYR A 939 -46.15 16.37 -11.84
N ASN A 940 -47.29 16.29 -11.14
CA ASN A 940 -48.52 17.04 -11.46
C ASN A 940 -48.92 17.02 -12.96
N GLY A 941 -48.76 15.86 -13.62
CA GLY A 941 -49.05 15.68 -15.04
C GLY A 941 -47.97 16.19 -16.00
N SER A 942 -47.02 17.04 -15.56
CA SER A 942 -45.88 17.50 -16.36
C SER A 942 -44.76 16.46 -16.36
N GLU A 943 -44.30 16.08 -17.55
CA GLU A 943 -43.15 15.20 -17.76
C GLU A 943 -41.89 16.01 -18.10
N ARG A 944 -40.72 15.60 -17.59
CA ARG A 944 -39.42 16.14 -17.99
C ARG A 944 -38.58 15.10 -18.72
N LEU A 945 -37.88 15.55 -19.76
CA LEU A 945 -36.80 14.77 -20.38
C LEU A 945 -35.60 14.70 -19.43
N LEU A 946 -34.84 13.61 -19.55
CA LEU A 946 -33.60 13.37 -18.81
C LEU A 946 -32.39 13.54 -19.74
N ASN A 947 -31.29 14.05 -19.19
CA ASN A 947 -30.06 14.37 -19.92
C ASN A 947 -28.78 13.83 -19.26
N LYS A 948 -28.89 13.20 -18.07
CA LYS A 948 -27.76 12.64 -17.33
C LYS A 948 -27.59 11.16 -17.65
N ILE A 949 -26.48 10.83 -18.29
CA ILE A 949 -25.96 9.46 -18.42
C ILE A 949 -25.69 8.91 -17.01
N CYS A 950 -26.23 7.74 -16.68
CA CYS A 950 -25.93 6.98 -15.46
C CYS A 950 -26.59 5.59 -15.49
N GLY A 951 -25.96 4.61 -14.86
CA GLY A 951 -26.42 3.21 -14.78
C GLY A 951 -25.34 2.25 -15.30
N THR A 952 -25.54 0.96 -15.12
CA THR A 952 -24.55 -0.08 -15.40
C THR A 952 -24.49 -0.41 -16.91
N LEU A 953 -23.32 -0.28 -17.55
CA LEU A 953 -23.15 -0.20 -19.02
C LEU A 953 -23.96 -1.23 -19.87
N PRO A 954 -23.97 -2.55 -19.59
CA PRO A 954 -24.69 -3.52 -20.42
C PRO A 954 -26.21 -3.34 -20.40
N TYR A 955 -26.73 -2.74 -19.32
CA TYR A 955 -28.16 -2.53 -19.05
C TYR A 955 -28.66 -1.16 -19.53
N LEU A 956 -27.77 -0.22 -19.86
CA LEU A 956 -28.16 1.10 -20.37
C LEU A 956 -28.87 0.98 -21.72
N ALA A 957 -29.86 1.84 -21.98
CA ALA A 957 -30.48 1.95 -23.30
C ALA A 957 -29.62 2.79 -24.27
N PRO A 958 -29.60 2.49 -25.58
CA PRO A 958 -28.73 3.18 -26.55
C PRO A 958 -28.98 4.69 -26.62
N GLU A 959 -30.22 5.15 -26.41
CA GLU A 959 -30.52 6.59 -26.38
C GLU A 959 -29.88 7.33 -25.20
N VAL A 960 -29.55 6.65 -24.10
CA VAL A 960 -28.83 7.25 -22.95
C VAL A 960 -27.37 7.54 -23.32
N LEU A 961 -26.79 6.77 -24.23
CA LEU A 961 -25.43 6.97 -24.74
C LEU A 961 -25.40 7.94 -25.94
N LYS A 962 -26.43 7.89 -26.80
CA LYS A 962 -26.44 8.58 -28.11
C LYS A 962 -27.19 9.93 -28.11
N LYS A 963 -28.16 10.18 -27.22
CA LYS A 963 -28.98 11.40 -27.24
C LYS A 963 -28.65 12.36 -26.09
N LYS A 964 -28.74 13.66 -26.36
CA LYS A 964 -28.59 14.73 -25.36
C LYS A 964 -29.75 14.74 -24.36
N GLU A 965 -30.96 14.38 -24.81
CA GLU A 965 -32.18 14.33 -24.00
C GLU A 965 -33.01 13.10 -24.40
N PHE A 966 -33.65 12.44 -23.42
CA PHE A 966 -34.41 11.21 -23.59
C PHE A 966 -35.58 11.08 -22.59
N HIS A 967 -36.59 10.28 -22.94
CA HIS A 967 -37.70 9.92 -22.05
C HIS A 967 -37.26 8.87 -21.03
N ALA A 968 -37.85 8.90 -19.84
CA ALA A 968 -37.45 8.03 -18.73
C ALA A 968 -37.96 6.58 -18.87
N GLU A 969 -39.26 6.40 -19.14
CA GLU A 969 -39.91 5.07 -19.11
C GLU A 969 -39.27 4.04 -20.08
N PRO A 970 -38.91 4.39 -21.34
CA PRO A 970 -38.29 3.42 -22.26
C PRO A 970 -36.94 2.87 -21.79
N VAL A 971 -36.22 3.60 -20.93
CA VAL A 971 -34.88 3.21 -20.44
C VAL A 971 -34.98 2.06 -19.42
N ASP A 972 -35.91 2.15 -18.48
CA ASP A 972 -36.16 1.06 -17.52
C ASP A 972 -36.70 -0.19 -18.25
N VAL A 973 -37.53 -0.02 -19.29
CA VAL A 973 -38.05 -1.11 -20.14
C VAL A 973 -36.92 -1.85 -20.87
N TRP A 974 -35.95 -1.12 -21.43
CA TRP A 974 -34.77 -1.73 -22.04
C TRP A 974 -33.98 -2.55 -21.02
N SER A 975 -33.71 -1.98 -19.85
CA SER A 975 -32.97 -2.65 -18.76
C SER A 975 -33.66 -3.96 -18.34
N CYS A 976 -35.00 -3.97 -18.28
CA CYS A 976 -35.79 -5.19 -18.04
C CYS A 976 -35.58 -6.26 -19.12
N GLY A 977 -35.44 -5.87 -20.39
CA GLY A 977 -35.13 -6.79 -21.49
C GLY A 977 -33.74 -7.43 -21.37
N ILE A 978 -32.74 -6.68 -20.88
CA ILE A 978 -31.40 -7.21 -20.60
C ILE A 978 -31.45 -8.18 -19.40
N VAL A 979 -32.18 -7.86 -18.34
CA VAL A 979 -32.41 -8.77 -17.20
C VAL A 979 -33.09 -10.07 -17.66
N LEU A 980 -34.12 -9.99 -18.52
CA LEU A 980 -34.78 -11.17 -19.08
C LEU A 980 -33.82 -12.02 -19.94
N THR A 981 -32.96 -11.37 -20.73
CA THR A 981 -31.93 -12.06 -21.52
C THR A 981 -30.95 -12.81 -20.60
N ALA A 982 -30.48 -12.17 -19.53
CA ALA A 982 -29.60 -12.80 -18.54
C ALA A 982 -30.28 -13.98 -17.83
N MET A 983 -31.55 -13.85 -17.43
CA MET A 983 -32.33 -14.94 -16.83
C MET A 983 -32.48 -16.13 -17.79
N LEU A 984 -32.69 -15.90 -19.09
CA LEU A 984 -32.96 -16.99 -20.05
C LEU A 984 -31.70 -17.66 -20.61
N ALA A 985 -30.59 -16.93 -20.78
CA ALA A 985 -29.39 -17.42 -21.45
C ALA A 985 -28.14 -17.58 -20.56
N GLY A 986 -28.18 -17.05 -19.33
CA GLY A 986 -27.04 -17.10 -18.41
C GLY A 986 -25.83 -16.27 -18.83
N GLU A 987 -26.02 -15.31 -19.74
CA GLU A 987 -24.97 -14.42 -20.26
C GLU A 987 -25.54 -13.07 -20.73
N LEU A 988 -24.72 -12.03 -20.71
CA LEU A 988 -25.10 -10.68 -21.16
C LEU A 988 -24.88 -10.50 -22.67
N PRO A 989 -25.82 -9.84 -23.38
CA PRO A 989 -25.82 -9.77 -24.84
C PRO A 989 -24.70 -8.92 -25.46
N TRP A 990 -24.14 -7.97 -24.71
CA TRP A 990 -23.06 -7.07 -25.12
C TRP A 990 -22.43 -6.42 -23.87
N ASP A 991 -21.33 -5.67 -24.03
CA ASP A 991 -20.78 -4.81 -22.97
C ASP A 991 -21.51 -3.46 -22.88
N GLN A 992 -21.90 -2.90 -24.02
CA GLN A 992 -22.65 -1.65 -24.12
C GLN A 992 -23.36 -1.58 -25.48
N PRO A 993 -24.57 -0.99 -25.58
CA PRO A 993 -25.24 -0.80 -26.87
C PRO A 993 -24.71 0.44 -27.60
N ALA A 994 -23.44 0.39 -27.96
CA ALA A 994 -22.74 1.39 -28.75
C ALA A 994 -22.23 0.77 -30.06
N ASP A 995 -22.06 1.58 -31.10
CA ASP A 995 -21.65 1.10 -32.42
C ASP A 995 -20.19 0.59 -32.48
N THR A 996 -19.45 0.71 -31.36
CA THR A 996 -18.12 0.12 -31.14
C THR A 996 -18.16 -1.34 -30.65
N CYS A 997 -19.32 -1.85 -30.23
CA CYS A 997 -19.48 -3.22 -29.73
C CYS A 997 -19.99 -4.14 -30.85
N GLN A 998 -19.23 -5.18 -31.20
CA GLN A 998 -19.55 -6.05 -32.33
C GLN A 998 -20.85 -6.82 -32.10
N GLU A 999 -21.08 -7.31 -30.89
CA GLU A 999 -22.28 -8.06 -30.51
C GLU A 999 -23.56 -7.22 -30.60
N TYR A 1000 -23.45 -5.91 -30.33
CA TYR A 1000 -24.54 -4.96 -30.53
C TYR A 1000 -24.79 -4.68 -32.02
N CYS A 1001 -23.74 -4.59 -32.83
CA CYS A 1001 -23.88 -4.52 -34.29
C CYS A 1001 -24.50 -5.79 -34.87
N ASP A 1002 -24.10 -6.97 -34.39
CA ASP A 1002 -24.69 -8.25 -34.78
C ASP A 1002 -26.17 -8.36 -34.39
N TRP A 1003 -26.59 -7.78 -33.27
CA TRP A 1003 -28.00 -7.65 -32.89
C TRP A 1003 -28.79 -6.73 -33.83
N LYS A 1004 -28.25 -5.54 -34.17
CA LYS A 1004 -28.87 -4.63 -35.16
C LYS A 1004 -29.04 -5.31 -36.52
N GLU A 1005 -28.06 -6.13 -36.93
CA GLU A 1005 -28.10 -6.95 -38.15
C GLU A 1005 -28.98 -8.22 -38.01
N ARG A 1006 -29.66 -8.41 -36.88
CA ARG A 1006 -30.54 -9.55 -36.56
C ARG A 1006 -29.87 -10.93 -36.65
N LYS A 1007 -28.59 -11.04 -36.27
CA LYS A 1007 -27.85 -12.31 -36.19
C LYS A 1007 -28.24 -13.15 -34.96
N THR A 1008 -29.53 -13.50 -34.85
CA THR A 1008 -30.10 -14.26 -33.73
C THR A 1008 -29.64 -15.73 -33.63
N TYR A 1009 -28.82 -16.19 -34.57
CA TYR A 1009 -28.14 -17.49 -34.50
C TYR A 1009 -26.87 -17.49 -33.63
N LEU A 1010 -26.42 -16.31 -33.19
CA LEU A 1010 -25.30 -16.13 -32.25
C LEU A 1010 -25.78 -16.19 -30.79
N SER A 1011 -24.86 -16.38 -29.85
CA SER A 1011 -25.15 -16.26 -28.41
C SER A 1011 -25.37 -14.78 -28.02
N PRO A 1012 -26.25 -14.45 -27.05
CA PRO A 1012 -27.13 -15.34 -26.28
C PRO A 1012 -28.34 -15.88 -27.05
N TRP A 1013 -28.72 -15.22 -28.14
CA TRP A 1013 -30.03 -15.38 -28.80
C TRP A 1013 -30.34 -16.83 -29.21
N LYS A 1014 -29.34 -17.61 -29.64
CA LYS A 1014 -29.52 -19.03 -30.00
C LYS A 1014 -29.96 -19.94 -28.85
N LYS A 1015 -29.75 -19.51 -27.59
CA LYS A 1015 -30.12 -20.27 -26.38
C LYS A 1015 -31.57 -20.01 -25.95
N ILE A 1016 -32.20 -18.98 -26.52
CA ILE A 1016 -33.52 -18.51 -26.10
C ILE A 1016 -34.59 -19.02 -27.07
N ASP A 1017 -35.63 -19.64 -26.54
CA ASP A 1017 -36.74 -20.16 -27.34
C ASP A 1017 -37.46 -19.04 -28.13
N SER A 1018 -38.07 -19.41 -29.25
CA SER A 1018 -38.61 -18.45 -30.23
C SER A 1018 -39.69 -17.51 -29.68
N LEU A 1019 -40.43 -17.94 -28.65
CA LEU A 1019 -41.50 -17.15 -28.03
C LEU A 1019 -40.95 -16.00 -27.13
N PRO A 1020 -40.08 -16.25 -26.13
CA PRO A 1020 -39.41 -15.16 -25.41
C PRO A 1020 -38.49 -14.33 -26.31
N LEU A 1021 -37.81 -14.93 -27.30
CA LEU A 1021 -36.97 -14.18 -28.25
C LEU A 1021 -37.78 -13.17 -29.07
N ALA A 1022 -39.03 -13.51 -29.46
CA ALA A 1022 -39.94 -12.59 -30.14
C ALA A 1022 -40.38 -11.40 -29.26
N LEU A 1023 -40.43 -11.55 -27.94
CA LEU A 1023 -40.65 -10.45 -27.01
C LEU A 1023 -39.38 -9.59 -26.86
N LEU A 1024 -38.20 -10.22 -26.71
CA LEU A 1024 -36.91 -9.53 -26.61
C LEU A 1024 -36.60 -8.66 -27.84
N LEU A 1025 -36.94 -9.13 -29.05
CA LEU A 1025 -36.82 -8.35 -30.30
C LEU A 1025 -37.65 -7.04 -30.29
N LYS A 1026 -38.73 -6.96 -29.50
CA LYS A 1026 -39.57 -5.75 -29.34
C LYS A 1026 -39.11 -4.88 -28.17
N LEU A 1027 -38.59 -5.50 -27.10
CA LEU A 1027 -38.05 -4.81 -25.91
C LEU A 1027 -36.70 -4.14 -26.19
N LEU A 1028 -35.82 -4.80 -26.93
CA LEU A 1028 -34.46 -4.34 -27.24
C LEU A 1028 -34.39 -3.65 -28.62
N ASN A 1029 -35.43 -2.88 -28.95
CA ASN A 1029 -35.47 -2.01 -30.12
C ASN A 1029 -34.69 -0.70 -29.86
N GLU A 1030 -33.79 -0.33 -30.77
CA GLU A 1030 -32.96 0.88 -30.65
C GLU A 1030 -33.79 2.16 -30.65
N ASN A 1031 -34.88 2.23 -31.43
CA ASN A 1031 -35.74 3.40 -31.43
C ASN A 1031 -36.72 3.37 -30.24
N PRO A 1032 -36.61 4.28 -29.24
CA PRO A 1032 -37.48 4.27 -28.06
C PRO A 1032 -38.96 4.47 -28.40
N SER A 1033 -39.28 5.23 -29.46
CA SER A 1033 -40.67 5.44 -29.91
C SER A 1033 -41.29 4.21 -30.58
N SER A 1034 -40.48 3.20 -30.93
CA SER A 1034 -40.91 1.92 -31.49
C SER A 1034 -40.62 0.74 -30.56
N ARG A 1035 -40.19 1.02 -29.32
CA ARG A 1035 -39.96 0.02 -28.26
C ARG A 1035 -41.28 -0.33 -27.60
N LEU A 1036 -41.45 -1.59 -27.23
CA LEU A 1036 -42.70 -2.10 -26.67
C LEU A 1036 -43.05 -1.39 -25.35
N THR A 1037 -44.25 -0.81 -25.23
CA THR A 1037 -44.69 -0.16 -23.99
C THR A 1037 -45.06 -1.20 -22.93
N ILE A 1038 -45.07 -0.84 -21.64
CA ILE A 1038 -45.43 -1.78 -20.57
C ILE A 1038 -46.89 -2.27 -20.69
N ALA A 1039 -47.78 -1.44 -21.21
CA ALA A 1039 -49.16 -1.84 -21.52
C ALA A 1039 -49.22 -2.94 -22.59
N ASP A 1040 -48.26 -2.96 -23.52
CA ASP A 1040 -48.19 -3.96 -24.59
C ASP A 1040 -47.37 -5.20 -24.20
N ILE A 1041 -46.37 -5.06 -23.31
CA ILE A 1041 -45.70 -6.20 -22.65
C ILE A 1041 -46.75 -7.10 -21.99
N LYS A 1042 -47.69 -6.51 -21.24
CA LYS A 1042 -48.76 -7.25 -20.55
C LYS A 1042 -49.74 -7.97 -21.48
N LYS A 1043 -49.78 -7.62 -22.78
CA LYS A 1043 -50.59 -8.28 -23.81
C LYS A 1043 -49.81 -9.34 -24.58
N ASP A 1044 -48.48 -9.41 -24.43
CA ASP A 1044 -47.66 -10.31 -25.23
C ASP A 1044 -47.97 -11.79 -24.92
N ARG A 1045 -47.88 -12.63 -25.95
CA ARG A 1045 -48.18 -14.07 -25.87
C ARG A 1045 -47.24 -14.82 -24.92
N TRP A 1046 -45.99 -14.36 -24.76
CA TRP A 1046 -45.08 -14.90 -23.77
C TRP A 1046 -45.46 -14.48 -22.34
N TYR A 1047 -45.86 -13.22 -22.16
CA TYR A 1047 -46.22 -12.70 -20.84
C TYR A 1047 -47.51 -13.32 -20.30
N THR A 1048 -48.49 -13.57 -21.16
CA THR A 1048 -49.85 -14.01 -20.78
C THR A 1048 -50.03 -15.52 -20.62
N LYS A 1049 -49.21 -16.35 -21.28
CA LYS A 1049 -49.42 -17.81 -21.33
C LYS A 1049 -48.68 -18.52 -20.19
N PRO A 1050 -49.37 -19.22 -19.26
CA PRO A 1050 -48.71 -19.93 -18.17
C PRO A 1050 -47.91 -21.15 -18.68
N LEU A 1051 -46.64 -21.23 -18.28
CA LEU A 1051 -45.73 -22.33 -18.61
C LEU A 1051 -45.83 -23.46 -17.57
N ARG A 1052 -45.94 -24.73 -18.03
CA ARG A 1052 -46.01 -25.91 -17.14
C ARG A 1052 -44.62 -26.30 -16.62
N LYS A 1053 -44.51 -26.71 -15.35
CA LYS A 1053 -43.24 -27.10 -14.70
C LYS A 1053 -42.66 -28.41 -15.25
N GLY A 1054 -41.72 -28.30 -16.19
CA GLY A 1054 -40.50 -29.11 -16.28
C GLY A 1054 -40.57 -30.55 -16.86
N ILE A 1055 -39.84 -30.78 -17.96
CA ILE A 1055 -39.21 -32.06 -18.30
C ILE A 1055 -37.74 -31.76 -18.66
N LYS A 1056 -36.78 -32.51 -18.10
CA LYS A 1056 -35.33 -32.33 -18.37
C LYS A 1056 -34.96 -32.88 -19.76
N ARG A 1057 -34.16 -32.14 -20.55
CA ARG A 1057 -33.40 -32.71 -21.68
C ARG A 1057 -32.13 -33.39 -21.18
N SER A 1058 -31.78 -34.52 -21.79
CA SER A 1058 -30.63 -35.36 -21.44
C SER A 1058 -29.30 -34.87 -22.03
N ARG A 1059 -28.20 -35.22 -21.37
CA ARG A 1059 -26.81 -34.99 -21.83
C ARG A 1059 -26.45 -35.90 -23.01
N VAL A 1060 -25.50 -35.48 -23.83
CA VAL A 1060 -24.66 -36.34 -24.68
C VAL A 1060 -23.18 -35.99 -24.42
N SER A 1061 -22.31 -37.00 -24.42
CA SER A 1061 -20.88 -36.91 -24.08
C SER A 1061 -20.03 -37.54 -25.20
N SER A 1062 -18.97 -36.83 -25.61
CA SER A 1062 -17.68 -37.31 -26.17
C SER A 1062 -17.62 -38.48 -27.19
N GLY A 1063 -17.00 -38.23 -28.35
CA GLY A 1063 -16.44 -39.26 -29.26
C GLY A 1063 -16.56 -38.91 -30.76
N GLY A 1064 -15.46 -38.98 -31.53
CA GLY A 1064 -15.46 -38.95 -33.02
C GLY A 1064 -15.13 -40.34 -33.60
N PRO A 1065 -14.66 -40.51 -34.86
CA PRO A 1065 -14.48 -39.56 -35.99
C PRO A 1065 -15.26 -40.01 -37.27
N SER A 1066 -14.85 -39.56 -38.49
CA SER A 1066 -15.45 -39.83 -39.84
C SER A 1066 -16.85 -39.21 -40.08
N ASP A 1067 -17.31 -38.85 -41.29
CA ASP A 1067 -16.72 -38.75 -42.65
C ASP A 1067 -17.46 -37.63 -43.45
N SER A 1068 -16.99 -37.26 -44.64
CA SER A 1068 -17.69 -36.33 -45.59
C SER A 1068 -18.67 -37.12 -46.53
N PRO A 1069 -19.44 -36.53 -47.49
CA PRO A 1069 -19.64 -35.12 -47.88
C PRO A 1069 -21.11 -34.68 -48.20
N GLY A 1070 -21.32 -33.39 -48.53
CA GLY A 1070 -22.54 -32.85 -49.17
C GLY A 1070 -23.75 -32.60 -48.24
N GLY A 1071 -24.63 -31.61 -48.42
CA GLY A 1071 -24.79 -30.59 -49.47
C GLY A 1071 -26.20 -30.67 -50.09
N PHE A 1072 -27.05 -29.64 -49.94
CA PHE A 1072 -28.01 -29.13 -50.96
C PHE A 1072 -28.84 -27.93 -50.43
N SER A 1073 -29.66 -27.33 -51.30
CA SER A 1073 -30.16 -25.95 -51.23
C SER A 1073 -31.69 -25.81 -51.24
N LYS A 1074 -32.16 -24.67 -50.71
CA LYS A 1074 -33.30 -23.83 -51.19
C LYS A 1074 -34.76 -24.33 -51.06
N HIS A 1075 -35.64 -23.32 -51.21
CA HIS A 1075 -37.08 -23.33 -51.52
C HIS A 1075 -38.05 -23.53 -50.33
N ILE A 1076 -39.24 -22.89 -50.28
CA ILE A 1076 -39.91 -21.98 -51.24
C ILE A 1076 -40.83 -20.93 -50.55
N ARG A 1077 -41.28 -19.91 -51.29
CA ARG A 1077 -42.25 -18.86 -50.88
C ARG A 1077 -43.71 -19.36 -50.91
N SER A 1078 -44.65 -18.60 -50.33
CA SER A 1078 -45.84 -18.15 -51.08
C SER A 1078 -46.46 -16.88 -50.47
N ASP A 1079 -47.18 -16.14 -51.31
CA ASP A 1079 -47.57 -14.73 -51.15
C ASP A 1079 -49.07 -14.53 -50.81
N MET A 1080 -49.56 -13.29 -51.04
CA MET A 1080 -50.96 -12.80 -51.12
C MET A 1080 -51.57 -12.34 -49.78
N ASP A 1081 -51.79 -11.05 -49.54
CA ASP A 1081 -52.62 -10.00 -50.21
C ASP A 1081 -54.07 -9.96 -49.69
N PHE A 1082 -54.51 -8.77 -49.24
CA PHE A 1082 -55.66 -8.02 -49.76
C PHE A 1082 -55.99 -6.81 -48.85
N SER A 1083 -56.02 -5.62 -49.44
CA SER A 1083 -56.75 -4.43 -48.94
C SER A 1083 -58.18 -4.48 -49.52
N PRO A 1084 -59.22 -3.76 -49.01
CA PRO A 1084 -59.28 -2.29 -49.17
C PRO A 1084 -60.15 -1.44 -48.18
N VAL A 1085 -59.80 -0.14 -48.08
CA VAL A 1085 -60.70 1.06 -48.09
C VAL A 1085 -61.84 1.21 -47.03
N LYS A 1086 -61.81 2.30 -46.22
CA LYS A 1086 -62.53 3.57 -46.51
C LYS A 1086 -62.29 4.72 -45.49
N ASP A 1087 -61.96 5.91 -46.03
CA ASP A 1087 -62.36 7.30 -45.70
C ASP A 1087 -63.03 7.63 -44.34
N ALA A 1088 -62.97 8.81 -43.72
CA ALA A 1088 -62.25 10.10 -43.81
C ALA A 1088 -63.02 11.07 -42.85
N HIS A 1089 -62.37 12.11 -42.30
CA HIS A 1089 -62.81 13.52 -42.42
C HIS A 1089 -61.94 14.53 -41.63
N SER A 1090 -62.01 15.80 -42.06
CA SER A 1090 -61.57 17.07 -41.44
C SER A 1090 -60.05 17.38 -41.33
N GLU A 1091 -59.48 17.94 -42.41
CA GLU A 1091 -59.16 19.39 -42.60
C GLU A 1091 -58.63 20.24 -41.38
N GLU A 1092 -57.75 21.25 -41.51
CA GLU A 1092 -57.28 22.00 -42.71
C GLU A 1092 -55.91 22.72 -42.59
N LYS A 1093 -55.27 23.00 -43.76
CA LYS A 1093 -54.37 24.12 -44.17
C LYS A 1093 -53.15 24.66 -43.34
N LYS A 1094 -51.96 24.36 -43.90
CA LYS A 1094 -51.05 25.24 -44.71
C LYS A 1094 -50.41 26.57 -44.17
N ILE A 1095 -49.09 26.63 -44.44
CA ILE A 1095 -48.22 27.78 -44.89
C ILE A 1095 -47.23 28.45 -43.91
N CYS A 1096 -45.96 28.28 -44.29
CA CYS A 1096 -44.69 28.97 -44.02
C CYS A 1096 -44.70 30.50 -43.74
N SER A 1097 -43.81 30.97 -42.84
CA SER A 1097 -42.84 32.06 -43.13
C SER A 1097 -41.81 32.33 -42.01
N LYS A 1098 -40.72 33.02 -42.36
CA LYS A 1098 -39.57 33.37 -41.50
C LYS A 1098 -39.82 34.62 -40.64
N SER A 1099 -39.14 34.74 -39.50
CA SER A 1099 -38.48 36.00 -39.09
C SER A 1099 -37.48 35.79 -37.92
N GLN A 1100 -36.34 36.47 -38.02
CA GLN A 1100 -35.40 36.77 -36.93
C GLN A 1100 -35.80 38.14 -36.33
N PRO A 1101 -35.39 38.53 -35.10
CA PRO A 1101 -33.99 38.87 -34.85
C PRO A 1101 -33.41 38.53 -33.46
N GLU A 1102 -32.08 38.63 -33.39
CA GLU A 1102 -31.22 38.68 -32.18
C GLU A 1102 -31.35 40.04 -31.42
N PRO A 1103 -30.94 40.19 -30.13
CA PRO A 1103 -29.51 40.05 -29.74
C PRO A 1103 -29.15 39.58 -28.30
N ARG A 1104 -27.91 39.07 -28.15
CA ARG A 1104 -26.89 39.25 -27.06
C ARG A 1104 -27.34 39.24 -25.58
N THR A 1105 -26.70 38.59 -24.59
CA THR A 1105 -25.32 38.07 -24.36
C THR A 1105 -25.39 37.18 -23.10
N GLY A 1106 -24.53 36.20 -22.81
CA GLY A 1106 -23.37 35.65 -23.52
C GLY A 1106 -22.70 34.49 -22.74
N LEU A 1107 -21.71 33.86 -23.38
CA LEU A 1107 -20.89 32.70 -23.00
C LEU A 1107 -21.44 31.29 -23.32
N SER A 1108 -21.00 30.85 -24.49
CA SER A 1108 -21.14 29.52 -25.06
C SER A 1108 -19.78 28.80 -25.15
N LEU A 1109 -19.83 27.50 -24.82
CA LEU A 1109 -19.14 26.40 -25.50
C LEU A 1109 -17.64 26.09 -25.24
N TRP A 1110 -17.47 24.93 -24.59
CA TRP A 1110 -16.68 23.76 -25.01
C TRP A 1110 -15.18 23.67 -24.71
N ASP A 1111 -14.82 22.59 -24.02
CA ASP A 1111 -14.12 21.50 -24.70
C ASP A 1111 -14.58 20.13 -24.17
N SER A 1112 -14.72 19.13 -25.05
CA SER A 1112 -15.29 17.81 -24.71
C SER A 1112 -14.24 16.70 -24.90
N SER A 1113 -13.59 16.32 -23.81
CA SER A 1113 -12.59 15.25 -23.77
C SER A 1113 -13.19 13.86 -23.47
N PRO A 1114 -12.66 12.75 -24.04
CA PRO A 1114 -13.19 11.40 -23.82
C PRO A 1114 -13.08 10.86 -22.39
N GLY A 1115 -12.23 11.46 -21.54
CA GLY A 1115 -11.85 10.93 -20.22
C GLY A 1115 -12.94 10.94 -19.13
N ASN A 1116 -14.14 11.46 -19.41
CA ASN A 1116 -15.24 11.46 -18.43
C ASN A 1116 -16.10 10.19 -18.45
N ILE A 1117 -15.99 9.34 -19.48
CA ILE A 1117 -16.81 8.11 -19.57
C ILE A 1117 -16.41 7.12 -18.45
N GLU A 1118 -15.12 6.90 -18.18
CA GLU A 1118 -14.68 5.95 -17.13
C GLU A 1118 -15.11 6.35 -15.71
N LYS A 1119 -15.28 7.66 -15.43
CA LYS A 1119 -15.81 8.14 -14.14
C LYS A 1119 -17.33 7.91 -13.98
N LEU A 1120 -18.05 7.80 -15.10
CA LEU A 1120 -19.49 7.51 -15.13
C LEU A 1120 -19.82 6.02 -14.97
N VAL A 1121 -18.81 5.14 -15.08
CA VAL A 1121 -18.96 3.66 -15.08
C VAL A 1121 -18.99 3.05 -13.66
N GLN A 1122 -18.68 3.81 -12.60
CA GLN A 1122 -18.79 3.33 -11.22
C GLN A 1122 -20.24 3.36 -10.71
N GLY A 1123 -21.06 2.48 -11.29
CA GLY A 1123 -22.40 2.18 -10.78
C GLY A 1123 -22.32 1.62 -9.35
N ILE A 1124 -23.09 2.23 -8.46
CA ILE A 1124 -23.29 1.73 -7.10
C ILE A 1124 -24.20 0.49 -7.19
N SER A 1125 -23.93 -0.53 -6.38
CA SER A 1125 -24.82 -1.67 -6.19
C SER A 1125 -24.59 -2.20 -4.78
N PHE A 1126 -25.65 -2.29 -3.98
CA PHE A 1126 -25.59 -2.79 -2.62
C PHE A 1126 -26.42 -4.07 -2.47
N SER A 1127 -25.76 -5.23 -2.43
CA SER A 1127 -26.42 -6.54 -2.34
C SER A 1127 -26.24 -7.22 -0.96
N GLN A 1128 -27.08 -8.19 -0.60
CA GLN A 1128 -27.22 -8.72 0.77
C GLN A 1128 -26.77 -10.22 0.90
N PRO A 1129 -25.67 -10.56 1.62
CA PRO A 1129 -25.26 -11.93 1.95
C PRO A 1129 -25.62 -12.34 3.39
N THR A 1130 -25.43 -13.63 3.73
CA THR A 1130 -25.64 -14.23 5.07
C THR A 1130 -24.33 -14.73 5.76
N ARG A 1131 -24.36 -14.82 7.10
CA ARG A 1131 -23.31 -15.20 8.09
C ARG A 1131 -23.93 -16.15 9.15
N PRO A 1132 -23.15 -16.81 10.02
CA PRO A 1132 -21.98 -17.62 9.67
C PRO A 1132 -21.99 -19.07 10.22
N GLU A 1133 -22.78 -19.41 11.25
CA GLU A 1133 -22.56 -20.62 12.07
C GLU A 1133 -23.28 -21.92 11.61
N HIS A 1134 -24.36 -21.84 10.82
CA HIS A 1134 -25.10 -23.04 10.33
C HIS A 1134 -25.61 -22.79 8.89
N MET A 1135 -25.76 -23.76 7.97
CA MET A 1135 -25.99 -25.21 8.14
C MET A 1135 -25.30 -26.06 7.06
N LEU A 1136 -24.99 -27.29 7.43
CA LEU A 1136 -24.83 -28.43 6.51
C LEU A 1136 -26.25 -28.97 6.11
N LEU A 1137 -26.73 -28.86 4.84
CA LEU A 1137 -27.69 -29.86 4.26
C LEU A 1137 -28.61 -29.51 2.99
N ASN A 1138 -29.84 -30.10 2.85
CA ASN A 1138 -30.36 -30.85 1.64
C ASN A 1138 -31.04 -30.22 0.37
N SER A 1139 -31.07 -31.04 -0.70
CA SER A 1139 -31.95 -30.99 -1.90
C SER A 1139 -32.82 -32.26 -2.19
N GLN A 1140 -34.16 -32.07 -2.20
CA GLN A 1140 -35.23 -32.77 -3.00
C GLN A 1140 -35.66 -34.24 -2.71
N LEU A 1141 -36.86 -34.43 -2.10
CA LEU A 1141 -38.09 -34.98 -2.74
C LEU A 1141 -39.34 -35.08 -1.80
N LEU A 1142 -40.52 -35.18 -2.40
CA LEU A 1142 -41.94 -35.21 -1.93
C LEU A 1142 -42.32 -35.80 -0.53
N GLY A 1143 -42.90 -34.96 0.35
CA GLY A 1143 -44.35 -35.03 0.72
C GLY A 1143 -44.83 -35.72 2.01
N THR A 1144 -45.16 -34.94 3.05
CA THR A 1144 -46.48 -34.93 3.77
C THR A 1144 -46.56 -33.73 4.74
N PRO A 1145 -47.75 -33.21 5.12
CA PRO A 1145 -47.86 -31.99 5.94
C PRO A 1145 -48.10 -32.27 7.43
N GLY A 1146 -47.41 -31.55 8.32
CA GLY A 1146 -47.79 -31.48 9.75
C GLY A 1146 -46.65 -31.50 10.79
N SER A 1147 -45.85 -30.44 10.86
CA SER A 1147 -45.13 -30.04 12.09
C SER A 1147 -44.68 -28.58 12.00
N SER A 1148 -44.64 -27.89 13.14
CA SER A 1148 -44.24 -26.49 13.26
C SER A 1148 -42.71 -26.35 13.19
N GLN A 1149 -42.21 -25.65 12.17
CA GLN A 1149 -40.78 -25.40 11.98
C GLN A 1149 -40.37 -23.98 12.42
N ASN A 1150 -39.19 -23.88 13.03
CA ASN A 1150 -38.65 -22.63 13.60
C ASN A 1150 -38.14 -21.65 12.50
N PRO A 1151 -38.06 -20.33 12.78
CA PRO A 1151 -37.62 -19.32 11.81
C PRO A 1151 -36.26 -19.63 11.15
N TRP A 1152 -35.33 -20.15 11.96
CA TRP A 1152 -34.00 -20.60 11.55
C TRP A 1152 -34.00 -21.67 10.43
N GLN A 1153 -35.07 -22.47 10.31
CA GLN A 1153 -35.14 -23.58 9.33
C GLN A 1153 -35.53 -23.12 7.90
N ARG A 1154 -35.77 -21.81 7.66
CA ARG A 1154 -36.27 -21.28 6.37
C ARG A 1154 -35.20 -20.72 5.41
N LEU A 1155 -33.90 -20.73 5.74
CA LEU A 1155 -32.91 -19.86 5.08
C LEU A 1155 -31.99 -20.54 4.02
N VAL A 1156 -32.49 -20.61 2.77
CA VAL A 1156 -31.84 -20.44 1.43
C VAL A 1156 -30.57 -21.24 1.01
N LYS A 1157 -30.64 -21.82 -0.19
CA LYS A 1157 -29.52 -22.40 -0.98
C LYS A 1157 -28.75 -21.33 -1.79
N ARG A 1158 -27.41 -21.33 -1.79
CA ARG A 1158 -26.56 -20.47 -2.65
C ARG A 1158 -25.53 -21.30 -3.44
N MET A 1159 -25.25 -20.91 -4.69
CA MET A 1159 -24.47 -21.74 -5.63
C MET A 1159 -22.93 -21.54 -5.57
N THR A 1160 -22.43 -20.44 -5.01
CA THR A 1160 -20.99 -20.06 -5.00
C THR A 1160 -20.18 -20.59 -3.80
N ARG A 1161 -20.62 -21.72 -3.22
CA ARG A 1161 -20.05 -22.33 -2.02
C ARG A 1161 -19.72 -23.82 -2.22
N PHE A 1162 -18.71 -24.33 -1.51
CA PHE A 1162 -18.44 -25.76 -1.36
C PHE A 1162 -17.56 -26.05 -0.13
N PHE A 1163 -17.60 -27.30 0.33
CA PHE A 1163 -16.75 -27.80 1.42
C PHE A 1163 -15.52 -28.54 0.88
N LEU A 1164 -14.38 -28.35 1.54
CA LEU A 1164 -13.15 -29.12 1.37
C LEU A 1164 -13.02 -30.17 2.47
N LYS A 1165 -12.34 -31.29 2.17
CA LYS A 1165 -12.05 -32.39 3.11
C LYS A 1165 -10.80 -32.17 3.98
N LEU A 1166 -10.13 -31.02 3.83
CA LEU A 1166 -8.80 -30.75 4.33
C LEU A 1166 -8.86 -29.77 5.50
N ASP A 1167 -7.81 -29.71 6.31
CA ASP A 1167 -7.66 -28.69 7.36
C ASP A 1167 -7.57 -27.26 6.76
N ALA A 1168 -7.59 -26.25 7.63
CA ALA A 1168 -7.59 -24.83 7.22
C ALA A 1168 -6.37 -24.44 6.37
N ASP A 1169 -5.18 -24.91 6.75
CA ASP A 1169 -3.92 -24.55 6.11
C ASP A 1169 -3.73 -25.27 4.77
N GLN A 1170 -4.02 -26.57 4.69
CA GLN A 1170 -4.01 -27.35 3.46
C GLN A 1170 -5.09 -26.85 2.47
N SER A 1171 -6.30 -26.56 2.96
CA SER A 1171 -7.37 -25.96 2.15
C SER A 1171 -6.93 -24.63 1.54
N TYR A 1172 -6.25 -23.80 2.32
CA TYR A 1172 -5.69 -22.54 1.84
C TYR A 1172 -4.60 -22.74 0.78
N GLN A 1173 -3.62 -23.62 1.03
CA GLN A 1173 -2.50 -23.84 0.08
C GLN A 1173 -2.98 -24.44 -1.24
N ILE A 1174 -3.88 -25.43 -1.22
CA ILE A 1174 -4.38 -26.06 -2.44
C ILE A 1174 -5.28 -25.11 -3.25
N LEU A 1175 -6.09 -24.28 -2.58
CA LEU A 1175 -6.86 -23.23 -3.28
C LEU A 1175 -5.94 -22.16 -3.91
N LYS A 1176 -4.85 -21.79 -3.23
CA LYS A 1176 -3.80 -20.91 -3.76
C LYS A 1176 -3.14 -21.52 -4.99
N GLU A 1177 -2.65 -22.76 -4.90
CA GLU A 1177 -2.02 -23.47 -6.02
C GLU A 1177 -2.94 -23.55 -7.24
N VAL A 1178 -4.23 -23.84 -7.05
CA VAL A 1178 -5.19 -23.90 -8.15
C VAL A 1178 -5.35 -22.54 -8.81
N CYS A 1179 -5.43 -21.45 -8.04
CA CYS A 1179 -5.51 -20.10 -8.59
C CYS A 1179 -4.23 -19.68 -9.34
N GLU A 1180 -3.05 -19.99 -8.79
CA GLU A 1180 -1.76 -19.71 -9.43
C GLU A 1180 -1.59 -20.52 -10.73
N LYS A 1181 -1.96 -21.82 -10.73
CA LYS A 1181 -2.02 -22.69 -11.94
C LYS A 1181 -3.10 -22.26 -12.95
N MET A 1182 -3.96 -21.31 -12.62
CA MET A 1182 -4.93 -20.69 -13.54
C MET A 1182 -4.48 -19.30 -14.01
N GLY A 1183 -3.33 -18.80 -13.56
CA GLY A 1183 -2.83 -17.46 -13.85
C GLY A 1183 -3.56 -16.35 -13.09
N TYR A 1184 -4.26 -16.67 -12.00
CA TYR A 1184 -4.98 -15.68 -11.20
C TYR A 1184 -4.06 -15.05 -10.16
N ILE A 1185 -4.20 -13.74 -9.98
CA ILE A 1185 -3.44 -12.95 -9.01
C ILE A 1185 -4.08 -13.17 -7.63
N TRP A 1186 -3.36 -13.87 -6.76
CA TRP A 1186 -3.75 -14.18 -5.39
C TRP A 1186 -3.24 -13.10 -4.41
N ARG A 1187 -4.10 -12.63 -3.49
CA ARG A 1187 -3.74 -11.67 -2.44
C ARG A 1187 -4.45 -12.01 -1.13
N THR A 1188 -3.71 -12.17 -0.05
CA THR A 1188 -4.29 -12.36 1.29
C THR A 1188 -4.88 -11.07 1.85
N GLY A 1189 -6.13 -11.15 2.33
CA GLY A 1189 -6.74 -10.13 3.19
C GLY A 1189 -6.58 -10.47 4.67
N CYS A 1190 -7.27 -9.73 5.53
CA CYS A 1190 -7.29 -9.97 6.97
C CYS A 1190 -8.29 -11.08 7.34
N ARG A 1191 -7.89 -12.04 8.19
CA ARG A 1191 -8.68 -13.18 8.73
C ARG A 1191 -9.40 -14.04 7.67
N ASN A 1192 -8.75 -15.13 7.26
CA ASN A 1192 -9.27 -16.19 6.38
C ASN A 1192 -9.95 -15.74 5.07
N GLN A 1193 -9.72 -14.50 4.65
CA GLN A 1193 -10.21 -13.93 3.40
C GLN A 1193 -9.07 -13.77 2.42
N VAL A 1194 -9.29 -14.20 1.18
CA VAL A 1194 -8.39 -14.05 0.05
C VAL A 1194 -9.07 -13.23 -1.02
N THR A 1195 -8.35 -12.32 -1.66
CA THR A 1195 -8.79 -11.63 -2.88
C THR A 1195 -8.09 -12.27 -4.10
N ILE A 1196 -8.88 -12.73 -5.06
CA ILE A 1196 -8.46 -13.34 -6.32
C ILE A 1196 -8.78 -12.33 -7.43
N SER A 1197 -7.81 -12.01 -8.28
CA SER A 1197 -8.00 -11.11 -9.43
C SER A 1197 -7.56 -11.77 -10.73
N THR A 1198 -8.40 -11.67 -11.76
CA THR A 1198 -8.18 -12.19 -13.11
C THR A 1198 -8.70 -11.18 -14.14
N MET A 1199 -8.43 -11.44 -15.41
CA MET A 1199 -9.19 -10.82 -16.51
C MET A 1199 -10.36 -11.74 -16.86
N ASP A 1200 -11.47 -11.17 -17.31
CA ASP A 1200 -12.59 -11.90 -17.91
C ASP A 1200 -12.32 -12.19 -19.41
N ARG A 1201 -13.22 -12.92 -20.09
CA ARG A 1201 -13.10 -13.21 -21.53
C ARG A 1201 -13.06 -11.96 -22.44
N ARG A 1202 -13.53 -10.81 -21.95
CA ARG A 1202 -13.60 -9.53 -22.66
C ARG A 1202 -12.44 -8.60 -22.28
N ASN A 1203 -11.47 -9.12 -21.53
CA ASN A 1203 -10.29 -8.43 -21.03
C ASN A 1203 -10.58 -7.29 -20.04
N ASN A 1204 -11.73 -7.34 -19.34
CA ASN A 1204 -12.03 -6.48 -18.20
C ASN A 1204 -11.50 -7.08 -16.90
N LYS A 1205 -11.23 -6.23 -15.91
CA LYS A 1205 -10.69 -6.65 -14.61
C LYS A 1205 -11.77 -7.25 -13.71
N LEU A 1206 -11.65 -8.56 -13.44
CA LEU A 1206 -12.50 -9.33 -12.56
C LEU A 1206 -11.79 -9.55 -11.20
N ILE A 1207 -12.48 -9.27 -10.10
CA ILE A 1207 -11.97 -9.40 -8.73
C ILE A 1207 -13.04 -10.05 -7.87
N PHE A 1208 -12.70 -11.10 -7.15
CA PHE A 1208 -13.60 -11.77 -6.21
C PHE A 1208 -12.84 -12.24 -4.97
N LYS A 1209 -13.51 -12.23 -3.82
CA LYS A 1209 -12.98 -12.63 -2.52
C LYS A 1209 -13.42 -14.08 -2.22
N ALA A 1210 -12.51 -14.95 -1.77
CA ALA A 1210 -12.82 -16.26 -1.21
C ALA A 1210 -12.61 -16.22 0.31
N ASN A 1211 -13.64 -16.56 1.08
CA ASN A 1211 -13.55 -16.68 2.54
C ASN A 1211 -13.50 -18.16 2.92
N LEU A 1212 -12.59 -18.53 3.82
CA LEU A 1212 -12.49 -19.88 4.39
C LEU A 1212 -13.05 -19.85 5.81
N ALA A 1213 -14.15 -20.55 6.04
CA ALA A 1213 -14.77 -20.70 7.37
C ALA A 1213 -14.63 -22.15 7.85
N GLU A 1214 -14.25 -22.34 9.10
CA GLU A 1214 -14.14 -23.64 9.74
C GLU A 1214 -15.51 -24.00 10.35
N MET A 1215 -16.02 -25.18 9.99
CA MET A 1215 -17.32 -25.70 10.45
C MET A 1215 -17.23 -27.22 10.58
N ASP A 1216 -17.40 -27.74 11.79
CA ASP A 1216 -17.48 -29.19 12.10
C ASP A 1216 -16.39 -30.04 11.40
N GLU A 1217 -15.13 -29.75 11.73
CA GLU A 1217 -13.90 -30.38 11.19
C GLU A 1217 -13.70 -30.26 9.66
N LYS A 1218 -14.45 -29.39 8.98
CA LYS A 1218 -14.35 -29.14 7.53
C LYS A 1218 -14.24 -27.64 7.23
N ILE A 1219 -13.68 -27.32 6.06
CA ILE A 1219 -13.53 -25.94 5.60
C ILE A 1219 -14.56 -25.62 4.53
N LEU A 1220 -15.44 -24.67 4.82
CA LEU A 1220 -16.36 -24.04 3.88
C LEU A 1220 -15.64 -22.92 3.12
N VAL A 1221 -15.67 -22.95 1.79
CA VAL A 1221 -15.15 -21.87 0.94
C VAL A 1221 -16.31 -21.08 0.32
N ASP A 1222 -16.41 -19.79 0.65
CA ASP A 1222 -17.42 -18.83 0.19
C ASP A 1222 -16.83 -17.80 -0.78
N PHE A 1223 -17.18 -17.89 -2.06
CA PHE A 1223 -16.74 -16.93 -3.08
C PHE A 1223 -17.75 -15.78 -3.24
N ARG A 1224 -17.23 -14.54 -3.25
CA ARG A 1224 -17.99 -13.28 -3.40
C ARG A 1224 -17.39 -12.39 -4.48
N LEU A 1225 -18.19 -11.89 -5.40
CA LEU A 1225 -17.76 -10.86 -6.35
C LEU A 1225 -17.34 -9.58 -5.60
N SER A 1226 -16.30 -8.91 -6.08
CA SER A 1226 -15.85 -7.59 -5.58
C SER A 1226 -15.75 -6.55 -6.70
N LYS A 1227 -15.45 -6.95 -7.94
CA LYS A 1227 -15.48 -6.08 -9.14
C LYS A 1227 -15.54 -6.92 -10.42
N GLY A 1228 -16.26 -6.46 -11.45
CA GLY A 1228 -16.37 -7.10 -12.77
C GLY A 1228 -17.74 -7.76 -13.00
N ASP A 1229 -17.91 -8.48 -14.11
CA ASP A 1229 -19.16 -9.19 -14.43
C ASP A 1229 -19.41 -10.38 -13.47
N GLY A 1230 -20.61 -10.43 -12.90
CA GLY A 1230 -21.03 -11.53 -12.05
C GLY A 1230 -21.09 -12.88 -12.78
N LEU A 1231 -21.49 -12.90 -14.05
CA LEU A 1231 -21.65 -14.16 -14.79
C LEU A 1231 -20.27 -14.76 -15.15
N GLU A 1232 -19.32 -13.94 -15.59
CA GLU A 1232 -17.91 -14.33 -15.66
C GLU A 1232 -17.37 -14.78 -14.29
N PHE A 1233 -17.66 -14.08 -13.19
CA PHE A 1233 -17.30 -14.56 -11.85
C PHE A 1233 -17.85 -15.97 -11.55
N LYS A 1234 -19.12 -16.27 -11.84
CA LYS A 1234 -19.67 -17.62 -11.67
C LYS A 1234 -18.97 -18.66 -12.57
N ARG A 1235 -18.60 -18.31 -13.81
CA ARG A 1235 -17.80 -19.19 -14.69
C ARG A 1235 -16.42 -19.47 -14.10
N HIS A 1236 -15.75 -18.45 -13.58
CA HIS A 1236 -14.43 -18.58 -12.94
C HIS A 1236 -14.51 -19.41 -11.65
N PHE A 1237 -15.53 -19.21 -10.82
CA PHE A 1237 -15.83 -20.04 -9.65
C PHE A 1237 -16.03 -21.52 -10.02
N LEU A 1238 -16.84 -21.82 -11.05
CA LEU A 1238 -17.08 -23.20 -11.48
C LEU A 1238 -15.80 -23.89 -11.96
N LYS A 1239 -14.92 -23.20 -12.70
CA LYS A 1239 -13.61 -23.72 -13.12
C LYS A 1239 -12.67 -23.99 -11.92
N ILE A 1240 -12.68 -23.13 -10.90
CA ILE A 1240 -11.89 -23.34 -9.68
C ILE A 1240 -12.42 -24.59 -8.94
N LYS A 1241 -13.75 -24.71 -8.80
CA LYS A 1241 -14.40 -25.87 -8.18
C LYS A 1241 -14.13 -27.19 -8.92
N GLU A 1242 -14.13 -27.15 -10.25
CA GLU A 1242 -13.77 -28.30 -11.11
C GLU A 1242 -12.32 -28.74 -10.92
N LYS A 1243 -11.36 -27.80 -10.84
CA LYS A 1243 -9.95 -28.11 -10.53
C LYS A 1243 -9.70 -28.58 -9.09
N LEU A 1244 -10.66 -28.41 -8.18
CA LEU A 1244 -10.58 -28.85 -6.79
C LEU A 1244 -11.36 -30.15 -6.52
N ASN A 1245 -11.93 -30.78 -7.55
CA ASN A 1245 -12.91 -31.87 -7.39
C ASN A 1245 -12.42 -33.07 -6.55
N ASP A 1246 -11.10 -33.33 -6.52
CA ASP A 1246 -10.49 -34.41 -5.73
C ASP A 1246 -10.57 -34.15 -4.20
N VAL A 1247 -10.40 -32.88 -3.80
CA VAL A 1247 -10.37 -32.40 -2.41
C VAL A 1247 -11.72 -31.82 -1.94
N VAL A 1248 -12.63 -31.51 -2.88
CA VAL A 1248 -14.02 -31.17 -2.60
C VAL A 1248 -14.73 -32.36 -1.97
N SER A 1249 -15.49 -32.11 -0.90
CA SER A 1249 -16.31 -33.17 -0.28
C SER A 1249 -17.44 -33.61 -1.23
N PRO A 1250 -17.56 -34.90 -1.56
CA PRO A 1250 -18.65 -35.42 -2.41
C PRO A 1250 -20.01 -35.43 -1.69
N GLN A 1251 -20.04 -34.97 -0.43
CA GLN A 1251 -21.23 -34.88 0.41
C GLN A 1251 -22.23 -33.88 -0.18
N LYS A 1252 -22.98 -34.34 -1.19
CA LYS A 1252 -24.35 -33.90 -1.34
C LYS A 1252 -25.10 -34.33 -0.09
N LEU A 1253 -25.61 -33.35 0.60
CA LEU A 1253 -27.04 -33.20 0.44
C LEU A 1253 -27.79 -33.67 1.70
N TRP A 1254 -27.63 -34.94 2.08
CA TRP A 1254 -28.69 -35.66 2.82
C TRP A 1254 -28.80 -35.44 4.34
N LEU A 1255 -30.02 -35.71 4.82
CA LEU A 1255 -30.46 -35.86 6.21
C LEU A 1255 -30.28 -37.32 6.70
N PRO A 1256 -29.94 -37.57 7.97
CA PRO A 1256 -30.17 -38.86 8.65
C PRO A 1256 -31.58 -38.92 9.28
N VAL A 1257 -32.05 -40.13 9.57
CA VAL A 1257 -33.39 -40.43 10.12
C VAL A 1257 -33.27 -41.02 11.53
N THR A 1258 -33.87 -40.35 12.52
CA THR A 1258 -34.49 -40.92 13.74
C THR A 1258 -35.48 -39.90 14.28
#